data_AF-A0A0J1LD76-F1
#
_entry.id   AF-A0A0J1LD76-F1
#
_cell.length_a   1.000
_cell.length_b   1.000
_cell.length_c   1.000
_cell.angle_alpha   90.00
_cell.angle_beta   90.00
_cell.angle_gamma   90.00
#
_symmetry.space_group_name_H-M   'P 1'
#
loop_
_entity.id
_entity.type
_entity.pdbx_description
1 polymer ?
#
loop_
_entity_poly.entity_id
_entity_poly.type
_entity_poly.pdbx_seq_one_letter_code
_entity_poly.pdbx_strand_id
1 'polypeptide(L)'
;MSKKVIIIGGVAGGATAAARLRRISEEVEIILIEKGEHISFANCGLPYYIGETIKDRSKLLVQTVEGMSKKFLLDIRVQSEAISIDSNNKKVTIKNLQTEEIYEETYDKLLLSPGARPIIPPILGIENHQSLFTLRNIPDTDRIKAFVDQNAPESAVIIGGGFIGVEMAENLAARGIKVMIVEKGHQVLGPLDVEMAGPVQTHLKQNGITLILGNGVKEFKGNGDIIVLEDGTEVQTDMTILSIGVRPENELAKQAGLEIGEQGGIVVNHLLQTSNQDIYAVGDAIEVRDYINRKKTMIPLAGPANRQGRIAANNMMEKKEKYEGTLGTSIVKVFDLTVATTGNNEKTLQKWGIPYEVVHIHPNSHAGYYPESSSIAFKLIFDKESGQIYGAQAIGRGGVDKRIDVIATAIKGNLTVEDLTNLELSYAPPYSSAKDPVNMAGYVAVNIVEGELEQIQWHEVDQIVQNGGYLLDVRENVEREFGYIEGSLNMSLGEIRERMAELPKNQPIYVSCQVGLRGYLASRILKNNGFNVKNVDGGWKTYSSAFADTEMAERTEGSSQTNEEIREDESFQIDTVLDVSGLTCPMPIVKLKQGMDQLESKQVLELQATDRGVLSDLPAWTKKVGHQILKTEQVGSTIKFWIKKK
;
A
#
# COMPACT_ATOMS: atom_id res chain seq x y z
N MET A 1 6.32 41.17 26.77
CA MET A 1 7.48 40.27 26.85
C MET A 1 7.44 39.36 25.64
N SER A 2 8.59 39.12 25.01
CA SER A 2 8.70 38.14 23.93
C SER A 2 8.41 36.74 24.50
N LYS A 3 7.60 35.93 23.79
CA LYS A 3 7.26 34.56 24.20
C LYS A 3 8.45 33.64 23.87
N LYS A 4 8.81 32.74 24.79
CA LYS A 4 9.82 31.69 24.57
C LYS A 4 9.15 30.34 24.29
N VAL A 5 9.49 29.73 23.16
CA VAL A 5 8.95 28.43 22.73
C VAL A 5 10.07 27.41 22.64
N ILE A 6 9.92 26.29 23.34
CA ILE A 6 10.79 25.11 23.19
C ILE A 6 10.06 24.05 22.36
N ILE A 7 10.77 23.44 21.42
CA ILE A 7 10.28 22.36 20.58
C ILE A 7 11.20 21.15 20.77
N ILE A 8 10.65 20.00 21.12
CA ILE A 8 11.38 18.74 21.30
C ILE A 8 11.13 17.85 20.07
N GLY A 9 12.18 17.58 19.29
CA GLY A 9 12.17 16.82 18.05
C GLY A 9 12.26 17.72 16.81
N GLY A 10 13.32 17.58 16.03
CA GLY A 10 13.72 18.47 14.93
C GLY A 10 13.41 17.97 13.52
N VAL A 11 12.52 16.99 13.36
CA VAL A 11 12.16 16.40 12.06
C VAL A 11 10.79 16.91 11.59
N ALA A 12 9.83 16.07 11.21
CA ALA A 12 8.63 16.49 10.49
C ALA A 12 7.77 17.53 11.24
N GLY A 13 7.23 17.18 12.41
CA GLY A 13 6.33 18.05 13.16
C GLY A 13 7.03 19.28 13.74
N GLY A 14 8.13 19.08 14.45
CA GLY A 14 8.85 20.17 15.13
C GLY A 14 9.53 21.16 14.19
N ALA A 15 10.20 20.71 13.11
CA ALA A 15 10.81 21.65 12.15
C ALA A 15 9.74 22.48 11.43
N THR A 16 8.60 21.87 11.09
CA THR A 16 7.47 22.59 10.50
C THR A 16 6.90 23.65 11.45
N ALA A 17 6.74 23.30 12.72
CA ALA A 17 6.28 24.23 13.74
C ALA A 17 7.26 25.39 13.94
N ALA A 18 8.56 25.11 14.07
CA ALA A 18 9.62 26.11 14.25
C ALA A 18 9.64 27.12 13.09
N ALA A 19 9.68 26.62 11.85
CA ALA A 19 9.66 27.46 10.67
C ALA A 19 8.37 28.29 10.57
N ARG A 20 7.22 27.73 10.97
CA ARG A 20 5.95 28.46 10.97
C ARG A 20 5.90 29.53 12.05
N LEU A 21 6.36 29.26 13.27
CA LEU A 21 6.40 30.21 14.38
C LEU A 21 7.18 31.48 13.98
N ARG A 22 8.37 31.33 13.39
CA ARG A 22 9.15 32.48 12.91
C ARG A 22 8.37 33.31 11.90
N ARG A 23 7.69 32.66 10.93
CA ARG A 23 6.85 33.37 9.95
C ARG A 23 5.61 34.04 10.54
N ILE A 24 5.21 33.69 11.77
CA ILE A 24 4.11 34.36 12.48
C ILE A 24 4.63 35.56 13.27
N SER A 25 5.82 35.46 13.87
CA SER A 25 6.40 36.53 14.69
C SER A 25 7.93 36.49 14.70
N GLU A 26 8.53 37.67 14.50
CA GLU A 26 9.97 37.90 14.63
C GLU A 26 10.43 38.03 16.10
N GLU A 27 9.51 38.21 17.05
CA GLU A 27 9.86 38.45 18.45
C GLU A 27 9.95 37.17 19.29
N VAL A 28 9.38 36.05 18.80
CA VAL A 28 9.36 34.79 19.55
C VAL A 28 10.77 34.20 19.60
N GLU A 29 11.25 33.87 20.80
CA GLU A 29 12.45 33.06 20.98
C GLU A 29 12.07 31.60 20.73
N ILE A 30 12.74 30.94 19.79
CA ILE A 30 12.43 29.57 19.37
C ILE A 30 13.67 28.71 19.55
N ILE A 31 13.58 27.76 20.47
CA ILE A 31 14.62 26.75 20.72
C ILE A 31 14.11 25.40 20.21
N LEU A 32 14.86 24.77 19.32
CA LEU A 32 14.61 23.43 18.80
C LEU A 32 15.64 22.46 19.35
N ILE A 33 15.19 21.47 20.12
CA ILE A 33 16.01 20.44 20.73
C ILE A 33 15.88 19.14 19.92
N GLU A 34 17.00 18.61 19.44
CA GLU A 34 17.08 17.35 18.69
C GLU A 34 18.13 16.44 19.31
N LYS A 35 17.74 15.20 19.62
CA LYS A 35 18.62 14.20 20.21
C LYS A 35 19.68 13.71 19.22
N GLY A 36 19.31 13.55 17.96
CA GLY A 36 20.21 13.15 16.89
C GLY A 36 21.12 14.28 16.41
N GLU A 37 21.99 13.95 15.46
CA GLU A 37 22.89 14.92 14.82
C GLU A 37 22.18 15.77 13.74
N HIS A 38 21.09 15.26 13.18
CA HIS A 38 20.46 15.85 12.00
C HIS A 38 19.01 16.27 12.28
N ILE A 39 18.66 17.44 11.78
CA ILE A 39 17.28 17.93 11.71
C ILE A 39 16.73 17.73 10.31
N SER A 40 15.40 17.74 10.16
CA SER A 40 14.72 17.79 8.85
C SER A 40 15.28 16.81 7.81
N PHE A 41 15.65 15.61 8.22
CA PHE A 41 16.10 14.59 7.28
C PHE A 41 14.90 13.82 6.68
N ALA A 42 15.07 13.31 5.47
CA ALA A 42 14.04 12.61 4.73
C ALA A 42 13.93 11.15 5.19
N ASN A 43 13.18 10.88 6.28
CA ASN A 43 12.94 9.51 6.79
C ASN A 43 12.42 8.56 5.68
N CYS A 44 11.56 9.06 4.79
CA CYS A 44 10.99 8.28 3.69
C CYS A 44 12.02 7.98 2.58
N GLY A 45 13.18 8.67 2.57
CA GLY A 45 14.26 8.43 1.63
C GLY A 45 15.24 7.35 2.07
N LEU A 46 15.18 6.89 3.33
CA LEU A 46 16.20 6.02 3.91
C LEU A 46 16.30 4.65 3.21
N PRO A 47 15.20 3.91 2.94
CA PRO A 47 15.27 2.65 2.20
C PRO A 47 15.90 2.84 0.82
N TYR A 48 15.54 3.92 0.12
CA TYR A 48 16.03 4.23 -1.23
C TYR A 48 17.51 4.61 -1.29
N TYR A 49 18.09 5.11 -0.19
CA TYR A 49 19.53 5.32 -0.08
C TYR A 49 20.27 3.99 0.15
N ILE A 50 19.72 3.10 0.98
CA ILE A 50 20.26 1.75 1.18
C ILE A 50 20.26 0.96 -0.14
N GLY A 51 19.18 1.09 -0.92
CA GLY A 51 19.04 0.45 -2.23
C GLY A 51 19.74 1.14 -3.39
N GLU A 52 20.55 2.19 -3.16
CA GLU A 52 21.29 2.93 -4.19
C GLU A 52 20.42 3.66 -5.26
N THR A 53 19.11 3.77 -5.03
CA THR A 53 18.22 4.61 -5.86
C THR A 53 18.54 6.09 -5.62
N ILE A 54 18.67 6.46 -4.35
CA ILE A 54 19.27 7.73 -3.94
C ILE A 54 20.75 7.45 -3.70
N LYS A 55 21.63 7.94 -4.56
CA LYS A 55 23.08 7.68 -4.44
C LYS A 55 23.80 8.62 -3.47
N ASP A 56 23.29 9.84 -3.35
CA ASP A 56 23.93 10.90 -2.58
C ASP A 56 23.27 11.04 -1.20
N ARG A 57 24.00 10.66 -0.16
CA ARG A 57 23.56 10.76 1.25
C ARG A 57 23.12 12.17 1.61
N SER A 58 23.75 13.20 1.06
CA SER A 58 23.44 14.59 1.39
C SER A 58 22.03 14.99 0.97
N LYS A 59 21.43 14.31 -0.03
CA LYS A 59 20.04 14.51 -0.42
C LYS A 59 19.02 14.08 0.64
N LEU A 60 19.44 13.25 1.59
CA LEU A 60 18.61 12.92 2.75
C LEU A 60 18.53 14.07 3.76
N LEU A 61 19.47 15.02 3.71
CA LEU A 61 19.51 16.18 4.61
C LEU A 61 18.81 17.38 3.96
N VAL A 62 17.49 17.49 4.15
CA VAL A 62 16.67 18.52 3.47
C VAL A 62 17.00 19.93 3.96
N GLN A 63 17.39 20.06 5.22
CA GLN A 63 17.94 21.29 5.80
C GLN A 63 19.15 20.94 6.68
N THR A 64 20.11 21.85 6.73
CA THR A 64 21.20 21.81 7.71
C THR A 64 20.85 22.67 8.92
N VAL A 65 21.50 22.40 10.06
CA VAL A 65 21.38 23.23 11.26
C VAL A 65 21.70 24.69 10.94
N GLU A 66 22.87 24.96 10.34
CA GLU A 66 23.28 26.31 9.96
C GLU A 66 22.27 26.99 9.02
N GLY A 67 21.83 26.28 7.98
CA GLY A 67 20.90 26.81 6.99
C GLY A 67 19.56 27.18 7.60
N MET A 68 19.01 26.31 8.44
CA MET A 68 17.71 26.53 9.08
C MET A 68 17.78 27.61 10.17
N SER A 69 18.82 27.60 11.02
CA SER A 69 19.06 28.61 12.04
C SER A 69 19.19 30.01 11.44
N LYS A 70 20.00 30.16 10.39
CA LYS A 70 20.21 31.46 9.74
C LYS A 70 18.95 31.97 9.03
N LYS A 71 18.21 31.08 8.37
CA LYS A 71 17.01 31.44 7.60
C LYS A 71 15.83 31.84 8.50
N PHE A 72 15.71 31.22 9.67
CA PHE A 72 14.53 31.37 10.53
C PHE A 72 14.85 31.89 11.94
N LEU A 73 16.05 32.43 12.18
CA LEU A 73 16.49 32.89 13.52
C LEU A 73 16.13 31.86 14.61
N LEU A 74 16.59 30.62 14.44
CA LEU A 74 16.32 29.52 15.37
C LEU A 74 17.57 29.17 16.16
N ASP A 75 17.43 29.04 17.47
CA ASP A 75 18.40 28.31 18.31
C ASP A 75 18.13 26.81 18.13
N ILE A 76 19.01 26.12 17.42
CA ILE A 76 18.86 24.69 17.15
C ILE A 76 20.00 23.96 17.85
N ARG A 77 19.62 23.06 18.76
CA ARG A 77 20.55 22.28 19.58
C ARG A 77 20.40 20.81 19.23
N VAL A 78 21.29 20.33 18.35
CA VAL A 78 21.42 18.91 18.02
C VAL A 78 22.25 18.19 19.08
N GLN A 79 22.23 16.85 19.07
CA GLN A 79 22.89 16.04 20.09
C GLN A 79 22.53 16.50 21.51
N SER A 80 21.28 16.93 21.68
CA SER A 80 20.73 17.46 22.92
C SER A 80 19.44 16.73 23.22
N GLU A 81 19.41 15.99 24.32
CA GLU A 81 18.27 15.20 24.73
C GLU A 81 17.51 15.91 25.84
N ALA A 82 16.23 16.22 25.61
CA ALA A 82 15.33 16.56 26.70
C ALA A 82 15.09 15.30 27.54
N ILE A 83 15.46 15.33 28.83
CA ILE A 83 15.41 14.16 29.72
C ILE A 83 14.28 14.25 30.76
N SER A 84 13.78 15.44 31.06
CA SER A 84 12.60 15.63 31.91
C SER A 84 11.89 16.96 31.62
N ILE A 85 10.61 17.04 31.99
CA ILE A 85 9.80 18.26 31.88
C ILE A 85 9.18 18.52 33.26
N ASP A 86 9.45 19.70 33.82
CA ASP A 86 8.72 20.23 34.95
C ASP A 86 7.59 21.14 34.42
N SER A 87 6.40 20.57 34.33
CA SER A 87 5.21 21.24 33.79
C SER A 87 4.64 22.31 34.72
N ASN A 88 4.97 22.26 36.02
CA ASN A 88 4.51 23.24 37.02
C ASN A 88 5.37 24.50 36.99
N ASN A 89 6.69 24.32 36.92
CA ASN A 89 7.66 25.44 36.88
C ASN A 89 8.02 25.87 35.45
N LYS A 90 7.42 25.23 34.43
CA LYS A 90 7.65 25.47 33.00
C LYS A 90 9.12 25.39 32.58
N LYS A 91 9.74 24.26 32.92
CA LYS A 91 11.15 23.97 32.60
C LYS A 91 11.30 22.65 31.87
N VAL A 92 12.33 22.58 31.03
CA VAL A 92 12.83 21.33 30.44
C VAL A 92 14.27 21.14 30.89
N THR A 93 14.60 19.96 31.39
CA THR A 93 15.99 19.57 31.65
C THR A 93 16.56 18.92 30.40
N ILE A 94 17.70 19.44 29.93
CA ILE A 94 18.34 19.04 28.68
C ILE A 94 19.74 18.52 29.00
N LYS A 95 20.09 17.38 28.41
CA LYS A 95 21.42 16.81 28.43
C LYS A 95 22.10 17.01 27.07
N ASN A 96 23.23 17.69 27.05
CA ASN A 96 24.10 17.72 25.87
C ASN A 96 24.87 16.39 25.79
N LEU A 97 24.68 15.63 24.71
CA LEU A 97 25.26 14.30 24.52
C LEU A 97 26.74 14.35 24.08
N GLN A 98 27.25 15.52 23.68
CA GLN A 98 28.67 15.70 23.39
C GLN A 98 29.47 16.01 24.66
N THR A 99 28.93 16.89 25.52
CA THR A 99 29.65 17.40 26.71
C THR A 99 29.23 16.71 28.00
N GLU A 100 28.15 15.92 27.97
CA GLU A 100 27.48 15.33 29.15
C GLU A 100 26.90 16.37 30.13
N GLU A 101 26.92 17.65 29.78
CA GLU A 101 26.36 18.73 30.59
C GLU A 101 24.83 18.63 30.67
N ILE A 102 24.30 18.82 31.87
CA ILE A 102 22.86 18.86 32.15
C ILE A 102 22.50 20.25 32.63
N TYR A 103 21.51 20.86 31.98
CA TYR A 103 21.03 22.20 32.31
C TYR A 103 19.51 22.31 32.17
N GLU A 104 18.94 23.39 32.68
CA GLU A 104 17.51 23.68 32.59
C GLU A 104 17.23 24.86 31.65
N GLU A 105 16.14 24.77 30.90
CA GLU A 105 15.61 25.87 30.08
C GLU A 105 14.14 26.11 30.39
N THR A 106 13.76 27.38 30.54
CA THR A 106 12.36 27.79 30.77
C THR A 106 11.61 27.96 29.45
N TYR A 107 10.29 27.80 29.48
CA TYR A 107 9.42 28.04 28.33
C TYR A 107 8.12 28.76 28.70
N ASP A 108 7.56 29.52 27.76
CA ASP A 108 6.16 29.96 27.83
C ASP A 108 5.24 28.93 27.18
N LYS A 109 5.69 28.32 26.07
CA LYS A 109 5.03 27.20 25.38
C LYS A 109 6.03 26.10 25.04
N LEU A 110 5.58 24.85 25.12
CA LEU A 110 6.36 23.67 24.77
C LEU A 110 5.63 22.88 23.68
N LEU A 111 6.37 22.38 22.69
CA LEU A 111 5.86 21.45 21.68
C LEU A 111 6.62 20.12 21.74
N LEU A 112 5.90 19.03 21.93
CA LEU A 112 6.42 17.66 21.86
C LEU A 112 6.18 17.09 20.45
N SER A 113 7.26 16.82 19.72
CA SER A 113 7.25 16.09 18.45
C SER A 113 8.30 14.97 18.42
N PRO A 114 8.38 14.09 19.46
CA PRO A 114 9.45 13.08 19.56
C PRO A 114 9.29 11.90 18.58
N GLY A 115 8.14 11.81 17.91
CA GLY A 115 7.84 10.76 16.94
C GLY A 115 7.55 9.41 17.58
N ALA A 116 7.96 8.33 16.91
CA ALA A 116 7.79 6.97 17.36
C ALA A 116 9.10 6.17 17.22
N ARG A 117 9.24 5.10 18.00
CA ARG A 117 10.38 4.18 17.98
C ARG A 117 9.98 2.80 17.42
N PRO A 118 10.86 2.10 16.68
CA PRO A 118 10.63 0.72 16.26
C PRO A 118 10.24 -0.19 17.43
N ILE A 119 9.31 -1.12 17.20
CA ILE A 119 8.97 -2.15 18.18
C ILE A 119 10.07 -3.22 18.18
N ILE A 120 10.68 -3.45 19.34
CA ILE A 120 11.59 -4.57 19.58
C ILE A 120 10.83 -5.62 20.40
N PRO A 121 10.49 -6.78 19.82
CA PRO A 121 9.76 -7.83 20.52
C PRO A 121 10.70 -8.62 21.45
N PRO A 122 10.21 -9.16 22.57
CA PRO A 122 11.02 -9.95 23.50
C PRO A 122 11.23 -11.38 22.98
N ILE A 123 11.90 -11.52 21.83
CA ILE A 123 12.19 -12.81 21.19
C ILE A 123 13.49 -13.39 21.77
N LEU A 124 13.50 -14.69 22.09
CA LEU A 124 14.68 -15.35 22.60
C LEU A 124 15.84 -15.25 21.60
N GLY A 125 17.03 -14.88 22.08
CA GLY A 125 18.25 -14.76 21.26
C GLY A 125 18.39 -13.42 20.52
N ILE A 126 17.39 -12.54 20.54
CA ILE A 126 17.44 -11.25 19.82
C ILE A 126 18.61 -10.35 20.29
N GLU A 127 18.94 -10.39 21.58
CA GLU A 127 20.03 -9.58 22.16
C GLU A 127 21.42 -10.01 21.69
N ASN A 128 21.55 -11.26 21.23
CA ASN A 128 22.80 -11.81 20.69
C ASN A 128 22.87 -11.67 19.16
N HIS A 129 21.86 -11.11 18.50
CA HIS A 129 21.77 -11.03 17.05
C HIS A 129 22.58 -9.84 16.51
N GLN A 130 23.77 -10.11 15.97
CA GLN A 130 24.72 -9.05 15.59
C GLN A 130 24.37 -8.31 14.28
N SER A 131 23.71 -9.01 13.35
CA SER A 131 23.24 -8.47 12.06
C SER A 131 21.75 -8.16 12.02
N LEU A 132 21.13 -7.85 13.17
CA LEU A 132 19.76 -7.35 13.25
C LEU A 132 19.73 -5.83 13.23
N PHE A 133 18.90 -5.27 12.36
CA PHE A 133 18.74 -3.84 12.20
C PHE A 133 17.28 -3.42 12.29
N THR A 134 17.06 -2.21 12.80
CA THR A 134 15.83 -1.44 12.65
C THR A 134 16.15 -0.19 11.85
N LEU A 135 15.16 0.38 11.16
CA LEU A 135 15.35 1.61 10.38
C LEU A 135 14.46 2.74 10.90
N ARG A 136 15.07 3.78 11.48
CA ARG A 136 14.38 5.01 11.91
C ARG A 136 15.08 6.28 11.46
N ASN A 137 16.41 6.31 11.55
CA ASN A 137 17.18 7.53 11.37
C ASN A 137 18.42 7.33 10.46
N ILE A 138 19.16 8.42 10.25
CA ILE A 138 20.37 8.41 9.42
C ILE A 138 21.45 7.46 9.97
N PRO A 139 21.81 7.46 11.28
CA PRO A 139 22.72 6.46 11.82
C PRO A 139 22.31 5.00 11.58
N ASP A 140 21.02 4.66 11.70
CA ASP A 140 20.53 3.33 11.37
C ASP A 140 20.77 2.98 9.90
N THR A 141 20.49 3.95 9.04
CA THR A 141 20.66 3.84 7.58
C THR A 141 22.12 3.62 7.21
N ASP A 142 23.02 4.40 7.80
CA ASP A 142 24.46 4.30 7.59
C ASP A 142 24.98 2.92 8.06
N ARG A 143 24.50 2.42 9.20
CA ARG A 143 24.86 1.07 9.69
C ARG A 143 24.40 -0.04 8.75
N ILE A 144 23.15 0.00 8.30
CA ILE A 144 22.61 -1.01 7.37
C ILE A 144 23.38 -0.97 6.06
N LYS A 145 23.55 0.23 5.48
CA LYS A 145 24.25 0.38 4.21
C LYS A 145 25.72 -0.06 4.31
N ALA A 146 26.41 0.33 5.38
CA ALA A 146 27.79 -0.10 5.62
C ALA A 146 27.90 -1.63 5.71
N PHE A 147 26.96 -2.28 6.40
CA PHE A 147 26.92 -3.75 6.47
C PHE A 147 26.71 -4.36 5.08
N VAL A 148 25.74 -3.86 4.30
CA VAL A 148 25.50 -4.32 2.93
C VAL A 148 26.74 -4.16 2.04
N ASP A 149 27.42 -3.02 2.12
CA ASP A 149 28.57 -2.72 1.27
C ASP A 149 29.85 -3.47 1.67
N GLN A 150 30.06 -3.69 2.97
CA GLN A 150 31.30 -4.28 3.50
C GLN A 150 31.22 -5.79 3.66
N ASN A 151 30.07 -6.31 4.08
CA ASN A 151 29.86 -7.72 4.34
C ASN A 151 29.28 -8.47 3.13
N ALA A 152 28.70 -7.76 2.16
CA ALA A 152 28.09 -8.31 0.95
C ALA A 152 27.16 -9.51 1.25
N PRO A 153 26.12 -9.32 2.09
CA PRO A 153 25.21 -10.39 2.46
C PRO A 153 24.53 -10.99 1.23
N GLU A 154 24.44 -12.32 1.15
CA GLU A 154 23.76 -13.00 0.05
C GLU A 154 22.25 -13.09 0.30
N SER A 155 21.84 -13.06 1.56
CA SER A 155 20.46 -13.25 2.00
C SER A 155 20.03 -12.29 3.11
N ALA A 156 18.77 -11.87 3.07
CA ALA A 156 18.16 -11.02 4.09
C ALA A 156 16.74 -11.49 4.46
N VAL A 157 16.43 -11.50 5.76
CA VAL A 157 15.07 -11.71 6.27
C VAL A 157 14.49 -10.40 6.78
N ILE A 158 13.32 -10.04 6.26
CA ILE A 158 12.53 -8.90 6.73
C ILE A 158 11.41 -9.45 7.62
N ILE A 159 11.41 -9.07 8.89
CA ILE A 159 10.35 -9.44 9.83
C ILE A 159 9.32 -8.31 9.85
N GLY A 160 8.14 -8.55 9.27
CA GLY A 160 7.06 -7.59 9.10
C GLY A 160 6.89 -7.11 7.67
N GLY A 161 5.71 -7.36 7.09
CA GLY A 161 5.29 -7.01 5.73
C GLY A 161 4.53 -5.68 5.64
N GLY A 162 4.79 -4.73 6.55
CA GLY A 162 4.27 -3.36 6.46
C GLY A 162 4.96 -2.52 5.39
N PHE A 163 4.58 -1.25 5.24
CA PHE A 163 5.14 -0.34 4.23
C PHE A 163 6.68 -0.31 4.21
N ILE A 164 7.30 -0.07 5.37
CA ILE A 164 8.77 -0.02 5.51
C ILE A 164 9.40 -1.39 5.18
N GLY A 165 8.75 -2.49 5.60
CA GLY A 165 9.25 -3.84 5.32
C GLY A 165 9.28 -4.14 3.82
N VAL A 166 8.22 -3.78 3.11
CA VAL A 166 8.12 -3.92 1.65
C VAL A 166 9.13 -3.00 0.93
N GLU A 167 9.29 -1.75 1.34
CA GLU A 167 10.30 -0.85 0.78
C GLU A 167 11.72 -1.39 0.99
N MET A 168 12.03 -1.91 2.18
CA MET A 168 13.32 -2.53 2.45
C MET A 168 13.54 -3.80 1.61
N ALA A 169 12.51 -4.62 1.42
CA ALA A 169 12.59 -5.80 0.58
C ALA A 169 12.90 -5.44 -0.87
N GLU A 170 12.22 -4.44 -1.44
CA GLU A 170 12.51 -3.93 -2.79
C GLU A 170 13.96 -3.44 -2.90
N ASN A 171 14.40 -2.61 -1.94
CA ASN A 171 15.70 -1.95 -2.00
C ASN A 171 16.86 -2.94 -1.80
N LEU A 172 16.71 -3.96 -0.95
CA LEU A 172 17.73 -5.00 -0.78
C LEU A 172 17.76 -5.95 -1.98
N ALA A 173 16.60 -6.30 -2.54
CA ALA A 173 16.54 -7.08 -3.78
C ALA A 173 17.21 -6.35 -4.96
N ALA A 174 17.05 -5.02 -5.05
CA ALA A 174 17.74 -4.20 -6.05
C ALA A 174 19.27 -4.18 -5.87
N ARG A 175 19.78 -4.51 -4.68
CA ARG A 175 21.22 -4.72 -4.41
C ARG A 175 21.70 -6.14 -4.75
N GLY A 176 20.83 -7.00 -5.27
CA GLY A 176 21.13 -8.39 -5.62
C GLY A 176 21.02 -9.38 -4.46
N ILE A 177 20.48 -8.96 -3.31
CA ILE A 177 20.33 -9.78 -2.11
C ILE A 177 19.07 -10.65 -2.25
N LYS A 178 19.14 -11.93 -1.87
CA LYS A 178 17.96 -12.80 -1.79
C LYS A 178 17.13 -12.43 -0.58
N VAL A 179 15.90 -11.99 -0.78
CA VAL A 179 15.06 -11.47 0.30
C VAL A 179 13.89 -12.40 0.60
N MET A 180 13.67 -12.62 1.89
CA MET A 180 12.46 -13.25 2.43
C MET A 180 11.72 -12.28 3.36
N ILE A 181 10.40 -12.18 3.23
CA ILE A 181 9.53 -11.49 4.18
C ILE A 181 8.81 -12.53 5.04
N VAL A 182 8.95 -12.41 6.35
CA VAL A 182 8.18 -13.17 7.34
C VAL A 182 7.14 -12.23 7.96
N GLU A 183 5.86 -12.54 7.75
CA GLU A 183 4.73 -11.76 8.27
C GLU A 183 3.81 -12.68 9.08
N LYS A 184 3.46 -12.24 10.29
CA LYS A 184 2.61 -12.98 11.19
C LYS A 184 1.15 -13.00 10.73
N GLY A 185 0.70 -11.93 10.08
CA GLY A 185 -0.59 -11.88 9.40
C GLY A 185 -0.63 -12.71 8.11
N HIS A 186 -1.83 -12.95 7.60
CA HIS A 186 -2.05 -13.69 6.36
C HIS A 186 -1.90 -12.84 5.08
N GLN A 187 -1.43 -11.59 5.21
CA GLN A 187 -1.20 -10.69 4.08
C GLN A 187 -0.11 -9.68 4.37
N VAL A 188 0.53 -9.17 3.32
CA VAL A 188 1.35 -7.95 3.41
C VAL A 188 0.45 -6.70 3.41
N LEU A 189 1.04 -5.56 3.77
CA LEU A 189 0.39 -4.24 3.75
C LEU A 189 -0.98 -4.26 4.43
N GLY A 190 -0.99 -4.50 5.74
CA GLY A 190 -2.19 -4.61 6.57
C GLY A 190 -3.30 -3.55 6.34
N PRO A 191 -3.01 -2.30 5.92
CA PRO A 191 -4.03 -1.32 5.52
C PRO A 191 -4.89 -1.70 4.29
N LEU A 192 -4.45 -2.61 3.42
CA LEU A 192 -5.26 -3.14 2.33
C LEU A 192 -6.20 -4.25 2.83
N ASP A 193 -7.29 -4.50 2.11
CA ASP A 193 -8.06 -5.73 2.27
C ASP A 193 -7.42 -6.88 1.47
N VAL A 194 -7.83 -8.12 1.77
CA VAL A 194 -7.12 -9.34 1.36
C VAL A 194 -7.04 -9.48 -0.16
N GLU A 195 -8.14 -9.25 -0.85
CA GLU A 195 -8.21 -9.32 -2.32
C GLU A 195 -7.40 -8.24 -3.03
N MET A 196 -7.12 -7.14 -2.33
CA MET A 196 -6.21 -6.09 -2.82
C MET A 196 -4.75 -6.41 -2.46
N ALA A 197 -4.47 -7.14 -1.38
CA ALA A 197 -3.10 -7.58 -1.07
C ALA A 197 -2.60 -8.68 -2.02
N GLY A 198 -3.50 -9.54 -2.54
CA GLY A 198 -3.17 -10.63 -3.46
C GLY A 198 -2.31 -10.22 -4.66
N PRO A 199 -2.69 -9.21 -5.46
CA PRO A 199 -1.88 -8.72 -6.57
C PRO A 199 -0.50 -8.22 -6.14
N VAL A 200 -0.37 -7.66 -4.94
CA VAL A 200 0.92 -7.22 -4.38
C VAL A 200 1.79 -8.43 -4.02
N GLN A 201 1.21 -9.46 -3.40
CA GLN A 201 1.90 -10.69 -3.02
C GLN A 201 2.41 -11.45 -4.25
N THR A 202 1.57 -11.60 -5.27
CA THR A 202 1.98 -12.16 -6.56
C THR A 202 3.14 -11.38 -7.16
N HIS A 203 3.07 -10.05 -7.10
CA HIS A 203 4.10 -9.18 -7.67
C HIS A 203 5.43 -9.25 -6.91
N LEU A 204 5.40 -9.33 -5.58
CA LEU A 204 6.60 -9.56 -4.77
C LEU A 204 7.28 -10.88 -5.14
N LYS A 205 6.51 -11.98 -5.24
CA LYS A 205 7.04 -13.30 -5.62
C LYS A 205 7.63 -13.29 -7.04
N GLN A 206 6.97 -12.62 -7.99
CA GLN A 206 7.47 -12.47 -9.37
C GLN A 206 8.81 -11.73 -9.44
N ASN A 207 9.12 -10.88 -8.46
CA ASN A 207 10.39 -10.19 -8.35
C ASN A 207 11.39 -10.91 -7.42
N GLY A 208 11.19 -12.21 -7.18
CA GLY A 208 12.14 -13.06 -6.45
C GLY A 208 12.07 -12.94 -4.92
N ILE A 209 11.06 -12.23 -4.37
CA ILE A 209 10.86 -12.16 -2.92
C ILE A 209 10.16 -13.43 -2.44
N THR A 210 10.74 -14.09 -1.45
CA THR A 210 10.07 -15.20 -0.76
C THR A 210 9.12 -14.65 0.31
N LEU A 211 7.87 -15.12 0.34
CA LEU A 211 6.88 -14.69 1.34
C LEU A 211 6.50 -15.85 2.25
N ILE A 212 6.65 -15.66 3.55
CA ILE A 212 6.12 -16.52 4.59
C ILE A 212 5.06 -15.72 5.34
N LEU A 213 3.79 -16.06 5.11
CA LEU A 213 2.62 -15.41 5.73
C LEU A 213 2.01 -16.32 6.79
N GLY A 214 1.34 -15.74 7.78
CA GLY A 214 0.68 -16.49 8.85
C GLY A 214 1.63 -17.14 9.85
N ASN A 215 2.91 -16.73 9.87
CA ASN A 215 3.94 -17.33 10.71
C ASN A 215 4.82 -16.25 11.35
N GLY A 216 5.15 -16.42 12.64
CA GLY A 216 5.98 -15.50 13.41
C GLY A 216 7.39 -16.03 13.65
N VAL A 217 8.29 -15.15 14.12
CA VAL A 217 9.60 -15.57 14.62
C VAL A 217 9.47 -15.99 16.09
N LYS A 218 9.95 -17.19 16.40
CA LYS A 218 9.94 -17.79 17.75
C LYS A 218 11.23 -17.52 18.51
N GLU A 219 12.37 -17.74 17.87
CA GLU A 219 13.70 -17.55 18.47
C GLU A 219 14.78 -17.32 17.41
N PHE A 220 15.89 -16.71 17.83
CA PHE A 220 17.12 -16.56 17.06
C PHE A 220 18.20 -17.49 17.65
N LYS A 221 18.85 -18.29 16.79
CA LYS A 221 19.97 -19.18 17.13
C LYS A 221 21.24 -18.74 16.40
N GLY A 222 22.39 -19.26 16.85
CA GLY A 222 23.67 -19.05 16.16
C GLY A 222 24.05 -17.58 16.02
N ASN A 223 23.86 -16.77 17.07
CA ASN A 223 24.07 -15.31 17.04
C ASN A 223 23.22 -14.56 15.99
N GLY A 224 22.07 -15.14 15.62
CA GLY A 224 21.10 -14.53 14.70
C GLY A 224 21.12 -15.12 13.29
N ASP A 225 22.10 -15.95 12.96
CA ASP A 225 22.26 -16.53 11.62
C ASP A 225 21.13 -17.53 11.27
N ILE A 226 20.45 -18.05 12.28
CA ILE A 226 19.31 -18.97 12.13
C ILE A 226 18.09 -18.39 12.84
N ILE A 227 17.03 -18.16 12.09
CA ILE A 227 15.71 -17.72 12.57
C ILE A 227 14.81 -18.94 12.64
N VAL A 228 14.28 -19.25 13.82
CA VAL A 228 13.29 -20.31 14.01
C VAL A 228 11.91 -19.70 14.05
N LEU A 229 11.02 -20.18 13.20
CA LEU A 229 9.64 -19.73 13.11
C LEU A 229 8.72 -20.45 14.12
N GLU A 230 7.49 -19.95 14.29
CA GLU A 230 6.52 -20.50 15.25
C GLU A 230 6.11 -21.95 14.91
N ASP A 231 6.09 -22.31 13.63
CA ASP A 231 5.84 -23.68 13.13
C ASP A 231 7.05 -24.62 13.22
N GLY A 232 8.21 -24.11 13.64
CA GLY A 232 9.47 -24.87 13.73
C GLY A 232 10.34 -24.84 12.48
N THR A 233 9.90 -24.17 11.41
CA THR A 233 10.75 -23.93 10.23
C THR A 233 12.00 -23.14 10.64
N GLU A 234 13.18 -23.57 10.20
CA GLU A 234 14.44 -22.85 10.41
C GLU A 234 14.87 -22.17 9.11
N VAL A 235 15.18 -20.87 9.19
CA VAL A 235 15.61 -20.04 8.06
C VAL A 235 17.01 -19.50 8.35
N GLN A 236 17.95 -19.77 7.46
CA GLN A 236 19.29 -19.20 7.53
C GLN A 236 19.32 -17.83 6.86
N THR A 237 20.03 -16.85 7.43
CA THR A 237 20.18 -15.52 6.85
C THR A 237 21.46 -14.82 7.27
N ASP A 238 21.97 -13.92 6.44
CA ASP A 238 23.14 -13.10 6.74
C ASP A 238 22.77 -11.78 7.45
N MET A 239 21.54 -11.29 7.24
CA MET A 239 21.03 -10.06 7.87
C MET A 239 19.53 -10.08 8.10
N THR A 240 19.11 -9.42 9.19
CA THR A 240 17.69 -9.31 9.55
C THR A 240 17.27 -7.85 9.65
N ILE A 241 16.16 -7.47 9.00
CA ILE A 241 15.50 -6.17 9.20
C ILE A 241 14.22 -6.37 9.99
N LEU A 242 14.12 -5.72 11.15
CA LEU A 242 12.92 -5.75 11.98
C LEU A 242 12.01 -4.55 11.66
N SER A 243 10.83 -4.83 11.13
CA SER A 243 9.85 -3.86 10.61
C SER A 243 8.41 -4.18 11.03
N ILE A 244 8.22 -4.53 12.31
CA ILE A 244 6.91 -4.95 12.87
C ILE A 244 6.08 -3.79 13.44
N GLY A 245 6.32 -2.56 12.98
CA GLY A 245 5.64 -1.36 13.43
C GLY A 245 6.41 -0.54 14.47
N VAL A 246 5.76 0.51 14.95
CA VAL A 246 6.36 1.53 15.84
C VAL A 246 5.49 1.78 17.07
N ARG A 247 6.10 2.31 18.14
CA ARG A 247 5.44 2.77 19.36
C ARG A 247 5.70 4.26 19.59
N PRO A 248 4.70 5.03 20.04
CA PRO A 248 4.88 6.45 20.40
C PRO A 248 6.02 6.67 21.39
N GLU A 249 6.83 7.70 21.16
CA GLU A 249 7.82 8.18 22.13
C GLU A 249 7.12 9.05 23.17
N ASN A 250 6.59 8.43 24.23
CA ASN A 250 5.72 9.09 25.21
C ASN A 250 6.35 9.28 26.60
N GLU A 251 7.58 8.81 26.84
CA GLU A 251 8.17 8.77 28.18
C GLU A 251 8.25 10.15 28.84
N LEU A 252 8.69 11.17 28.09
CA LEU A 252 8.73 12.55 28.57
C LEU A 252 7.34 13.06 28.97
N ALA A 253 6.33 12.80 28.15
CA ALA A 253 4.95 13.22 28.44
C ALA A 253 4.40 12.51 29.68
N LYS A 254 4.65 11.20 29.80
CA LYS A 254 4.23 10.38 30.94
C LYS A 254 4.88 10.86 32.25
N GLN A 255 6.19 11.10 32.24
CA GLN A 255 6.93 11.61 33.40
C GLN A 255 6.48 13.04 33.79
N ALA A 256 6.09 13.85 32.82
CA ALA A 256 5.54 15.19 33.03
C ALA A 256 4.09 15.22 33.55
N GLY A 257 3.47 14.04 33.75
CA GLY A 257 2.08 13.91 34.21
C GLY A 257 1.03 14.22 33.14
N LEU A 258 1.39 14.16 31.85
CA LEU A 258 0.44 14.36 30.76
C LEU A 258 -0.42 13.11 30.52
N GLU A 259 -1.64 13.31 30.02
CA GLU A 259 -2.55 12.21 29.73
C GLU A 259 -2.05 11.37 28.54
N ILE A 260 -1.99 10.06 28.74
CA ILE A 260 -1.56 9.07 27.74
C ILE A 260 -2.76 8.15 27.43
N GLY A 261 -3.05 7.96 26.15
CA GLY A 261 -4.13 7.11 25.67
C GLY A 261 -3.80 5.63 25.82
N GLU A 262 -4.80 4.77 25.64
CA GLU A 262 -4.67 3.32 25.82
C GLU A 262 -3.63 2.69 24.87
N GLN A 263 -3.45 3.27 23.68
CA GLN A 263 -2.47 2.83 22.69
C GLN A 263 -1.07 3.45 22.91
N GLY A 264 -0.88 4.19 24.00
CA GLY A 264 0.38 4.85 24.34
C GLY A 264 0.60 6.22 23.69
N GLY A 265 -0.30 6.70 22.83
CA GLY A 265 -0.21 8.05 22.26
C GLY A 265 -0.45 9.14 23.31
N ILE A 266 0.22 10.28 23.18
CA ILE A 266 -0.06 11.47 23.99
C ILE A 266 -1.45 11.99 23.60
N VAL A 267 -2.33 12.16 24.59
CA VAL A 267 -3.71 12.65 24.34
C VAL A 267 -3.65 14.15 24.09
N VAL A 268 -4.29 14.58 23.01
CA VAL A 268 -4.44 15.99 22.67
C VAL A 268 -5.88 16.35 22.33
N ASN A 269 -6.22 17.61 22.53
CA ASN A 269 -7.48 18.17 22.07
C ASN A 269 -7.43 18.54 20.57
N HIS A 270 -8.53 19.06 20.02
CA HIS A 270 -8.62 19.46 18.61
C HIS A 270 -7.69 20.63 18.22
N LEU A 271 -7.09 21.32 19.19
CA LEU A 271 -6.08 22.37 18.99
C LEU A 271 -4.65 21.82 19.12
N LEU A 272 -4.49 20.50 19.29
CA LEU A 272 -3.21 19.82 19.51
C LEU A 272 -2.54 20.16 20.86
N GLN A 273 -3.32 20.64 21.82
CA GLN A 273 -2.88 20.85 23.21
C GLN A 273 -3.02 19.57 24.01
N THR A 274 -2.07 19.29 24.89
CA THR A 274 -2.14 18.16 25.84
C THR A 274 -3.07 18.50 27.01
N SER A 275 -3.08 17.67 28.07
CA SER A 275 -3.77 17.98 29.33
C SER A 275 -3.21 19.23 30.04
N ASN A 276 -2.05 19.75 29.62
CA ASN A 276 -1.50 21.04 30.06
C ASN A 276 -1.65 22.10 28.94
N GLN A 277 -2.26 23.25 29.26
CA GLN A 277 -2.58 24.32 28.30
C GLN A 277 -1.35 24.97 27.61
N ASP A 278 -0.18 24.82 28.20
CA ASP A 278 1.09 25.39 27.72
C ASP A 278 1.94 24.36 26.96
N ILE A 279 1.50 23.09 26.92
CA ILE A 279 2.21 22.00 26.23
C ILE A 279 1.34 21.48 25.09
N TYR A 280 1.92 21.46 23.90
CA TYR A 280 1.34 20.90 22.68
C TYR A 280 2.05 19.60 22.32
N ALA A 281 1.39 18.73 21.58
CA ALA A 281 2.04 17.54 21.02
C ALA A 281 1.55 17.25 19.60
N VAL A 282 2.44 16.74 18.75
CA VAL A 282 2.17 16.44 17.33
C VAL A 282 2.97 15.23 16.83
N GLY A 283 2.62 14.77 15.64
CA GLY A 283 3.30 13.69 14.92
C GLY A 283 2.96 12.31 15.46
N ASP A 284 3.83 11.35 15.20
CA ASP A 284 3.60 9.93 15.50
C ASP A 284 3.45 9.62 17.01
N ALA A 285 3.77 10.61 17.87
CA ALA A 285 3.67 10.50 19.32
C ALA A 285 2.23 10.70 19.85
N ILE A 286 1.31 11.29 19.06
CA ILE A 286 -0.03 11.64 19.54
C ILE A 286 -1.10 10.64 19.13
N GLU A 287 -2.10 10.48 20.00
CA GLU A 287 -3.37 9.86 19.61
C GLU A 287 -4.15 10.82 18.69
N VAL A 288 -4.59 10.31 17.55
CA VAL A 288 -5.44 11.05 16.60
C VAL A 288 -6.84 10.46 16.57
N ARG A 289 -7.79 11.20 15.98
CA ARG A 289 -9.08 10.64 15.60
C ARG A 289 -9.04 10.22 14.15
N ASP A 290 -9.53 9.03 13.86
CA ASP A 290 -9.82 8.60 12.50
C ASP A 290 -10.83 9.56 11.85
N TYR A 291 -10.60 9.97 10.61
CA TYR A 291 -11.47 10.95 9.95
C TYR A 291 -12.85 10.37 9.61
N ILE A 292 -12.99 9.06 9.44
CA ILE A 292 -14.22 8.41 9.01
C ILE A 292 -15.02 7.97 10.25
N ASN A 293 -14.49 7.03 11.02
CA ASN A 293 -15.20 6.43 12.15
C ASN A 293 -15.10 7.24 13.46
N ARG A 294 -14.27 8.30 13.48
CA ARG A 294 -14.05 9.22 14.62
C ARG A 294 -13.49 8.59 15.89
N LYS A 295 -13.12 7.30 15.87
CA LYS A 295 -12.48 6.61 17.00
C LYS A 295 -11.04 7.08 17.15
N LYS A 296 -10.54 6.97 18.37
CA LYS A 296 -9.13 7.20 18.70
C LYS A 296 -8.27 6.12 18.04
N THR A 297 -7.15 6.54 17.46
CA THR A 297 -6.21 5.66 16.74
C THR A 297 -4.83 6.30 16.65
N MET A 298 -3.86 5.53 16.12
CA MET A 298 -2.51 5.97 15.83
C MET A 298 -2.24 5.81 14.34
N ILE A 299 -1.88 6.90 13.64
CA ILE A 299 -1.57 6.88 12.21
C ILE A 299 -0.23 7.62 11.99
N PRO A 300 0.90 6.91 12.11
CA PRO A 300 2.24 7.50 12.05
C PRO A 300 2.63 7.79 10.58
N LEU A 301 2.30 8.98 10.10
CA LEU A 301 2.56 9.41 8.72
C LEU A 301 3.09 10.84 8.69
N ALA A 302 4.04 11.09 7.78
CA ALA A 302 4.70 12.38 7.65
C ALA A 302 3.74 13.53 7.28
N GLY A 303 2.77 13.28 6.40
CA GLY A 303 1.77 14.28 6.00
C GLY A 303 0.98 14.85 7.19
N PRO A 304 0.32 14.00 8.00
CA PRO A 304 -0.27 14.37 9.29
C PRO A 304 0.69 15.13 10.21
N ALA A 305 1.92 14.63 10.44
CA ALA A 305 2.88 15.26 11.34
C ALA A 305 3.22 16.70 10.92
N ASN A 306 3.48 16.94 9.63
CA ASN A 306 3.74 18.29 9.09
C ASN A 306 2.51 19.20 9.26
N ARG A 307 1.31 18.72 8.90
CA ARG A 307 0.07 19.50 9.04
C ARG A 307 -0.21 19.87 10.50
N GLN A 308 -0.02 18.92 11.41
CA GLN A 308 -0.19 19.11 12.85
C GLN A 308 0.83 20.12 13.40
N GLY A 309 2.13 20.00 13.05
CA GLY A 309 3.14 20.98 13.47
C GLY A 309 2.81 22.41 13.03
N ARG A 310 2.30 22.57 11.80
CA ARG A 310 1.83 23.85 11.28
C ARG A 310 0.63 24.42 12.05
N ILE A 311 -0.32 23.57 12.46
CA ILE A 311 -1.50 23.95 13.25
C ILE A 311 -1.08 24.31 14.69
N ALA A 312 -0.26 23.49 15.33
CA ALA A 312 0.24 23.73 16.69
C ALA A 312 0.98 25.06 16.79
N ALA A 313 1.83 25.40 15.80
CA ALA A 313 2.47 26.72 15.73
C ALA A 313 1.46 27.89 15.66
N ASN A 314 0.36 27.74 14.91
CA ASN A 314 -0.70 28.74 14.88
C ASN A 314 -1.42 28.84 16.25
N ASN A 315 -1.64 27.71 16.92
CA ASN A 315 -2.36 27.65 18.19
C ASN A 315 -1.55 28.13 19.39
N MET A 316 -0.24 27.90 19.41
CA MET A 316 0.68 28.55 20.37
C MET A 316 0.64 30.08 20.28
N MET A 317 0.24 30.61 19.11
CA MET A 317 0.00 32.03 18.84
C MET A 317 -1.50 32.38 18.79
N GLU A 318 -2.34 31.60 19.48
CA GLU A 318 -3.75 31.91 19.78
C GLU A 318 -4.69 31.98 18.56
N LYS A 319 -4.32 31.40 17.41
CA LYS A 319 -5.16 31.39 16.19
C LYS A 319 -6.31 30.38 16.20
N LYS A 320 -6.34 29.42 17.14
CA LYS A 320 -7.42 28.45 17.37
C LYS A 320 -7.83 27.62 16.13
N GLU A 321 -6.85 27.20 15.33
CA GLU A 321 -7.03 26.31 14.19
C GLU A 321 -7.25 24.86 14.64
N LYS A 322 -8.25 24.18 14.07
CA LYS A 322 -8.63 22.83 14.48
C LYS A 322 -7.99 21.76 13.61
N TYR A 323 -7.61 20.65 14.22
CA TYR A 323 -7.26 19.41 13.53
C TYR A 323 -8.46 18.46 13.51
N GLU A 324 -8.95 18.11 12.32
CA GLU A 324 -10.19 17.35 12.14
C GLU A 324 -10.00 15.82 12.12
N GLY A 325 -8.83 15.35 12.54
CA GLY A 325 -8.45 13.95 12.47
C GLY A 325 -7.67 13.59 11.21
N THR A 326 -7.35 12.30 11.10
CA THR A 326 -6.44 11.75 10.10
C THR A 326 -7.18 10.77 9.20
N LEU A 327 -7.09 10.95 7.88
CA LEU A 327 -7.71 10.06 6.90
C LEU A 327 -6.89 8.79 6.61
N GLY A 328 -5.58 8.81 6.91
CA GLY A 328 -4.72 7.66 6.65
C GLY A 328 -4.33 7.44 5.19
N THR A 329 -4.43 8.47 4.34
CA THR A 329 -3.93 8.40 2.96
C THR A 329 -2.46 8.02 2.95
N SER A 330 -2.14 6.91 2.28
CA SER A 330 -0.81 6.34 2.21
C SER A 330 -0.57 5.68 0.84
N ILE A 331 0.69 5.62 0.45
CA ILE A 331 1.14 5.11 -0.84
C ILE A 331 2.53 4.50 -0.70
N VAL A 332 2.78 3.41 -1.41
CA VAL A 332 4.07 2.73 -1.44
C VAL A 332 4.37 2.21 -2.84
N LYS A 333 5.64 2.26 -3.21
CA LYS A 333 6.16 1.61 -4.41
C LYS A 333 6.51 0.16 -4.08
N VAL A 334 6.06 -0.78 -4.91
CA VAL A 334 6.37 -2.21 -4.80
C VAL A 334 6.90 -2.68 -6.14
N PHE A 335 8.21 -2.61 -6.30
CA PHE A 335 8.91 -2.67 -7.57
C PHE A 335 8.28 -1.69 -8.57
N ASP A 336 7.71 -2.18 -9.65
CA ASP A 336 7.01 -1.43 -10.69
C ASP A 336 5.49 -1.26 -10.45
N LEU A 337 4.98 -1.70 -9.30
CA LEU A 337 3.63 -1.35 -8.84
C LEU A 337 3.63 -0.12 -7.93
N THR A 338 2.56 0.65 -8.04
CA THR A 338 2.15 1.64 -7.05
C THR A 338 0.94 1.08 -6.30
N VAL A 339 0.99 1.14 -4.98
CA VAL A 339 -0.05 0.64 -4.08
C VAL A 339 -0.47 1.77 -3.14
N ALA A 340 -1.75 2.13 -3.12
CA ALA A 340 -2.23 3.26 -2.35
C ALA A 340 -3.58 2.99 -1.68
N THR A 341 -3.82 3.64 -0.54
CA THR A 341 -5.06 3.52 0.23
C THR A 341 -5.40 4.83 0.94
N THR A 342 -6.69 5.08 1.16
CA THR A 342 -7.20 6.21 1.94
C THR A 342 -8.50 5.82 2.66
N GLY A 343 -8.74 6.39 3.84
CA GLY A 343 -9.95 6.11 4.63
C GLY A 343 -9.89 4.78 5.36
N ASN A 344 -11.05 4.16 5.58
CA ASN A 344 -11.18 2.90 6.29
C ASN A 344 -11.35 1.73 5.31
N ASN A 345 -10.64 0.64 5.61
CA ASN A 345 -10.81 -0.65 4.94
C ASN A 345 -11.96 -1.47 5.57
N GLU A 346 -12.34 -2.57 4.92
CA GLU A 346 -13.44 -3.41 5.39
C GLU A 346 -13.19 -3.95 6.81
N LYS A 347 -11.97 -4.45 7.08
CA LYS A 347 -11.58 -4.96 8.40
C LYS A 347 -11.83 -3.94 9.52
N THR A 348 -11.56 -2.66 9.25
CA THR A 348 -11.78 -1.56 10.21
C THR A 348 -13.27 -1.29 10.42
N LEU A 349 -14.06 -1.25 9.35
CA LEU A 349 -15.49 -0.99 9.42
C LEU A 349 -16.23 -2.15 10.12
N GLN A 350 -15.88 -3.40 9.79
CA GLN A 350 -16.37 -4.61 10.46
C GLN A 350 -16.08 -4.61 11.95
N LYS A 351 -14.84 -4.29 12.35
CA LYS A 351 -14.44 -4.18 13.77
C LYS A 351 -15.34 -3.21 14.56
N TRP A 352 -15.80 -2.14 13.92
CA TRP A 352 -16.65 -1.13 14.54
C TRP A 352 -18.15 -1.32 14.29
N GLY A 353 -18.55 -2.39 13.58
CA GLY A 353 -19.95 -2.66 13.26
C GLY A 353 -20.59 -1.59 12.37
N ILE A 354 -19.81 -0.93 11.52
CA ILE A 354 -20.29 0.08 10.58
C ILE A 354 -20.73 -0.65 9.30
N PRO A 355 -22.00 -0.53 8.87
CA PRO A 355 -22.46 -1.13 7.62
C PRO A 355 -21.81 -0.45 6.42
N TYR A 356 -21.50 -1.21 5.37
CA TYR A 356 -20.88 -0.69 4.16
C TYR A 356 -21.20 -1.57 2.95
N GLU A 357 -20.99 -1.02 1.76
CA GLU A 357 -20.94 -1.71 0.48
C GLU A 357 -19.57 -1.46 -0.16
N VAL A 358 -19.15 -2.35 -1.06
CA VAL A 358 -17.88 -2.24 -1.78
C VAL A 358 -18.07 -2.43 -3.26
N VAL A 359 -17.20 -1.81 -4.06
CA VAL A 359 -17.12 -2.07 -5.51
C VAL A 359 -15.66 -2.25 -5.92
N HIS A 360 -15.43 -3.21 -6.82
CA HIS A 360 -14.15 -3.45 -7.45
C HIS A 360 -14.24 -3.24 -8.96
N ILE A 361 -13.47 -2.28 -9.46
CA ILE A 361 -13.34 -2.03 -10.90
C ILE A 361 -11.88 -2.19 -11.34
N HIS A 362 -11.70 -2.57 -12.62
CA HIS A 362 -10.37 -2.76 -13.21
C HIS A 362 -10.14 -1.88 -14.45
N PRO A 363 -10.34 -0.54 -14.36
CA PRO A 363 -10.19 0.35 -15.51
C PRO A 363 -8.72 0.52 -15.89
N ASN A 364 -8.47 1.12 -17.04
CA ASN A 364 -7.13 1.52 -17.43
C ASN A 364 -6.70 2.85 -16.80
N SER A 365 -5.38 3.03 -16.68
CA SER A 365 -4.73 4.27 -16.25
C SER A 365 -5.11 5.46 -17.13
N HIS A 366 -5.22 5.22 -18.44
CA HIS A 366 -5.60 6.19 -19.47
C HIS A 366 -6.19 5.47 -20.69
N ALA A 367 -6.54 6.20 -21.75
CA ALA A 367 -7.23 5.64 -22.92
C ALA A 367 -6.50 4.40 -23.49
N GLY A 368 -7.22 3.27 -23.64
CA GLY A 368 -6.61 1.99 -24.03
C GLY A 368 -6.01 1.96 -25.44
N TYR A 369 -6.45 2.84 -26.34
CA TYR A 369 -5.83 2.99 -27.67
C TYR A 369 -4.53 3.80 -27.65
N TYR A 370 -4.18 4.42 -26.52
CA TYR A 370 -2.94 5.17 -26.38
C TYR A 370 -1.85 4.27 -25.73
N PRO A 371 -0.58 4.35 -26.17
CA PRO A 371 0.50 3.48 -25.67
C PRO A 371 0.64 3.45 -24.14
N GLU A 372 1.20 2.34 -23.63
CA GLU A 372 1.55 2.14 -22.21
C GLU A 372 0.37 2.22 -21.22
N SER A 373 -0.86 2.09 -21.74
CA SER A 373 -2.05 1.97 -20.88
C SER A 373 -1.98 0.69 -20.07
N SER A 374 -2.23 0.81 -18.75
CA SER A 374 -2.13 -0.29 -17.79
C SER A 374 -3.38 -0.36 -16.91
N SER A 375 -3.77 -1.56 -16.51
CA SER A 375 -4.95 -1.76 -15.64
C SER A 375 -4.65 -1.30 -14.20
N ILE A 376 -5.67 -0.72 -13.56
CA ILE A 376 -5.68 -0.36 -12.13
C ILE A 376 -6.72 -1.24 -11.46
N ALA A 377 -6.32 -2.05 -10.47
CA ALA A 377 -7.27 -2.64 -9.54
C ALA A 377 -7.70 -1.54 -8.56
N PHE A 378 -8.98 -1.17 -8.57
CA PHE A 378 -9.51 -0.06 -7.77
C PHE A 378 -10.73 -0.51 -6.98
N LYS A 379 -10.66 -0.30 -5.67
CA LYS A 379 -11.71 -0.60 -4.70
C LYS A 379 -12.24 0.69 -4.09
N LEU A 380 -13.56 0.82 -3.99
CA LEU A 380 -14.25 1.90 -3.28
C LEU A 380 -15.18 1.29 -2.21
N ILE A 381 -15.17 1.86 -1.02
CA ILE A 381 -15.96 1.42 0.14
C ILE A 381 -16.85 2.59 0.56
N PHE A 382 -18.15 2.36 0.70
CA PHE A 382 -19.12 3.43 0.93
C PHE A 382 -20.34 2.96 1.72
N ASP A 383 -21.10 3.93 2.20
CA ASP A 383 -22.39 3.72 2.85
C ASP A 383 -23.51 3.57 1.81
N LYS A 384 -24.30 2.51 1.92
CA LYS A 384 -25.38 2.23 0.95
C LYS A 384 -26.49 3.26 0.95
N GLU A 385 -26.83 3.81 2.12
CA GLU A 385 -27.99 4.69 2.28
C GLU A 385 -27.66 6.14 1.94
N SER A 386 -26.52 6.64 2.45
CA SER A 386 -26.10 8.03 2.30
C SER A 386 -25.14 8.26 1.14
N GLY A 387 -24.55 7.21 0.57
CA GLY A 387 -23.49 7.33 -0.42
C GLY A 387 -22.17 7.88 0.14
N GLN A 388 -22.04 8.01 1.47
CA GLN A 388 -20.82 8.50 2.10
C GLN A 388 -19.64 7.57 1.76
N ILE A 389 -18.53 8.15 1.30
CA ILE A 389 -17.31 7.39 1.00
C ILE A 389 -16.55 7.11 2.30
N TYR A 390 -16.32 5.84 2.60
CA TYR A 390 -15.55 5.40 3.76
C TYR A 390 -14.07 5.19 3.45
N GLY A 391 -13.73 4.77 2.23
CA GLY A 391 -12.34 4.57 1.85
C GLY A 391 -12.17 4.08 0.42
N ALA A 392 -10.93 4.04 -0.05
CA ALA A 392 -10.56 3.48 -1.34
C ALA A 392 -9.16 2.88 -1.31
N GLN A 393 -8.94 1.88 -2.16
CA GLN A 393 -7.65 1.21 -2.37
C GLN A 393 -7.39 1.10 -3.86
N ALA A 394 -6.16 1.33 -4.30
CA ALA A 394 -5.80 1.27 -5.70
C ALA A 394 -4.40 0.70 -5.92
N ILE A 395 -4.27 -0.17 -6.91
CA ILE A 395 -3.03 -0.87 -7.25
C ILE A 395 -2.86 -0.88 -8.78
N GLY A 396 -1.68 -0.54 -9.26
CA GLY A 396 -1.41 -0.46 -10.69
C GLY A 396 -0.05 0.15 -11.00
N ARG A 397 0.27 0.23 -12.29
CA ARG A 397 1.59 0.69 -12.79
C ARG A 397 1.62 2.17 -13.13
N GLY A 398 0.44 2.78 -13.32
CA GLY A 398 0.32 4.18 -13.66
C GLY A 398 -0.96 4.79 -13.15
N GLY A 399 -0.88 6.06 -12.71
CA GLY A 399 -2.02 6.89 -12.33
C GLY A 399 -2.78 6.45 -11.09
N VAL A 400 -2.20 5.61 -10.22
CA VAL A 400 -2.78 5.15 -8.95
C VAL A 400 -2.84 6.28 -7.93
N ASP A 401 -1.72 6.97 -7.76
CA ASP A 401 -1.54 8.19 -6.95
C ASP A 401 -2.64 9.21 -7.25
N LYS A 402 -2.85 9.54 -8.53
CA LYS A 402 -3.89 10.47 -8.99
C LYS A 402 -5.28 10.08 -8.49
N ARG A 403 -5.65 8.81 -8.58
CA ARG A 403 -7.00 8.35 -8.22
C ARG A 403 -7.22 8.40 -6.72
N ILE A 404 -6.23 7.97 -5.93
CA ILE A 404 -6.32 8.04 -4.47
C ILE A 404 -6.31 9.48 -3.96
N ASP A 405 -5.55 10.39 -4.59
CA ASP A 405 -5.58 11.82 -4.23
C ASP A 405 -6.95 12.47 -4.53
N VAL A 406 -7.58 12.13 -5.66
CA VAL A 406 -8.93 12.61 -5.98
C VAL A 406 -9.95 12.08 -4.96
N ILE A 407 -9.92 10.79 -4.62
CA ILE A 407 -10.83 10.23 -3.62
C ILE A 407 -10.58 10.79 -2.23
N ALA A 408 -9.32 10.92 -1.80
CA ALA A 408 -8.98 11.53 -0.51
C ALA A 408 -9.48 12.98 -0.43
N THR A 409 -9.41 13.72 -1.54
CA THR A 409 -9.97 15.07 -1.67
C THR A 409 -11.50 15.05 -1.59
N ALA A 410 -12.15 14.12 -2.30
CA ALA A 410 -13.60 13.94 -2.26
C ALA A 410 -14.11 13.65 -0.84
N ILE A 411 -13.47 12.70 -0.14
CA ILE A 411 -13.78 12.37 1.26
C ILE A 411 -13.62 13.60 2.16
N LYS A 412 -12.50 14.34 2.04
CA LYS A 412 -12.27 15.57 2.82
C LYS A 412 -13.23 16.70 2.46
N GLY A 413 -13.76 16.71 1.24
CA GLY A 413 -14.81 17.61 0.77
C GLY A 413 -16.22 17.18 1.19
N ASN A 414 -16.37 16.05 1.88
CA ASN A 414 -17.64 15.40 2.22
C ASN A 414 -18.50 15.10 0.98
N LEU A 415 -17.85 14.79 -0.14
CA LEU A 415 -18.53 14.31 -1.34
C LEU A 415 -18.97 12.85 -1.15
N THR A 416 -20.05 12.50 -1.82
CA THR A 416 -20.64 11.15 -1.86
C THR A 416 -20.24 10.42 -3.14
N VAL A 417 -20.61 9.14 -3.25
CA VAL A 417 -20.42 8.36 -4.49
C VAL A 417 -21.18 8.94 -5.69
N GLU A 418 -22.30 9.65 -5.46
CA GLU A 418 -23.04 10.35 -6.51
C GLU A 418 -22.23 11.52 -7.07
N ASP A 419 -21.59 12.31 -6.20
CA ASP A 419 -20.74 13.42 -6.61
C ASP A 419 -19.55 12.97 -7.48
N LEU A 420 -19.03 11.75 -7.25
CA LEU A 420 -17.96 11.18 -8.07
C LEU A 420 -18.35 11.06 -9.56
N THR A 421 -19.63 10.86 -9.85
CA THR A 421 -20.14 10.78 -11.23
C THR A 421 -20.04 12.11 -11.98
N ASN A 422 -19.99 13.23 -11.24
CA ASN A 422 -20.03 14.60 -11.75
C ASN A 422 -18.65 15.30 -11.72
N LEU A 423 -17.60 14.63 -11.22
CA LEU A 423 -16.25 15.18 -11.23
C LEU A 423 -15.73 15.36 -12.67
N GLU A 424 -15.59 16.61 -13.09
CA GLU A 424 -14.93 16.99 -14.35
C GLU A 424 -13.40 16.95 -14.17
N LEU A 425 -12.79 15.83 -14.56
CA LEU A 425 -11.35 15.60 -14.45
C LEU A 425 -10.64 15.81 -15.80
N SER A 426 -9.36 16.19 -15.75
CA SER A 426 -8.56 16.41 -16.96
C SER A 426 -8.48 15.17 -17.85
N TYR A 427 -8.89 15.32 -19.11
CA TYR A 427 -8.83 14.26 -20.11
C TYR A 427 -8.04 14.69 -21.35
N ALA A 428 -6.98 13.93 -21.63
CA ALA A 428 -6.48 13.67 -22.97
C ALA A 428 -5.96 12.20 -22.99
N PRO A 429 -5.79 11.57 -24.16
CA PRO A 429 -5.44 10.16 -24.26
C PRO A 429 -4.25 9.67 -23.41
N PRO A 430 -3.15 10.45 -23.22
CA PRO A 430 -2.03 10.04 -22.37
C PRO A 430 -2.30 10.03 -20.86
N TYR A 431 -3.39 10.65 -20.39
CA TYR A 431 -3.57 10.98 -18.97
C TYR A 431 -4.81 10.34 -18.33
N SER A 432 -5.86 10.12 -19.12
CA SER A 432 -7.10 9.51 -18.65
C SER A 432 -7.93 8.93 -19.79
N SER A 433 -9.16 8.53 -19.49
CA SER A 433 -10.23 8.22 -20.43
C SER A 433 -11.32 9.28 -20.34
N ALA A 434 -12.24 9.32 -21.30
CA ALA A 434 -13.37 10.26 -21.28
C ALA A 434 -14.23 10.17 -20.01
N LYS A 435 -14.22 9.00 -19.36
CA LYS A 435 -14.70 8.80 -17.99
C LYS A 435 -13.52 8.26 -17.19
N ASP A 436 -13.06 9.00 -16.19
CA ASP A 436 -11.94 8.57 -15.35
C ASP A 436 -12.35 7.33 -14.52
N PRO A 437 -11.42 6.45 -14.15
CA PRO A 437 -11.59 5.47 -13.09
C PRO A 437 -12.41 5.94 -11.87
N VAL A 438 -12.21 7.18 -11.39
CA VAL A 438 -13.03 7.73 -10.30
C VAL A 438 -14.51 7.86 -10.67
N ASN A 439 -14.81 8.39 -11.86
CA ASN A 439 -16.19 8.50 -12.34
C ASN A 439 -16.81 7.11 -12.51
N MET A 440 -16.03 6.16 -13.05
CA MET A 440 -16.48 4.78 -13.23
C MET A 440 -16.83 4.11 -11.90
N ALA A 441 -16.04 4.31 -10.85
CA ALA A 441 -16.36 3.80 -9.52
C ALA A 441 -17.63 4.44 -8.96
N GLY A 442 -17.80 5.76 -9.14
CA GLY A 442 -19.03 6.49 -8.81
C GLY A 442 -20.26 5.90 -9.49
N TYR A 443 -20.21 5.67 -10.81
CA TYR A 443 -21.35 5.09 -11.55
C TYR A 443 -21.73 3.70 -11.05
N VAL A 444 -20.76 2.82 -10.78
CA VAL A 444 -21.05 1.48 -10.25
C VAL A 444 -21.66 1.56 -8.86
N ALA A 445 -21.13 2.42 -7.98
CA ALA A 445 -21.66 2.63 -6.64
C ALA A 445 -23.09 3.21 -6.65
N VAL A 446 -23.37 4.22 -7.49
CA VAL A 446 -24.72 4.78 -7.65
C VAL A 446 -25.73 3.72 -8.09
N ASN A 447 -25.36 2.85 -9.05
CA ASN A 447 -26.25 1.76 -9.46
C ASN A 447 -26.60 0.81 -8.29
N ILE A 448 -25.72 0.66 -7.29
CA ILE A 448 -26.00 -0.14 -6.09
C ILE A 448 -26.92 0.62 -5.12
N VAL A 449 -26.64 1.91 -4.90
CA VAL A 449 -27.47 2.79 -4.05
C VAL A 449 -28.91 2.84 -4.56
N GLU A 450 -29.09 2.93 -5.88
CA GLU A 450 -30.41 2.98 -6.53
C GLU A 450 -31.09 1.61 -6.67
N GLY A 451 -30.41 0.51 -6.30
CA GLY A 451 -30.91 -0.86 -6.45
C GLY A 451 -30.96 -1.37 -7.90
N GLU A 452 -30.35 -0.63 -8.84
CA GLU A 452 -30.20 -1.04 -10.23
C GLU A 452 -29.28 -2.24 -10.40
N LEU A 453 -28.25 -2.31 -9.56
CA LEU A 453 -27.24 -3.36 -9.50
C LEU A 453 -27.27 -4.02 -8.12
N GLU A 454 -27.57 -5.31 -8.10
CA GLU A 454 -27.34 -6.18 -6.95
C GLU A 454 -26.12 -7.03 -7.21
N GLN A 455 -25.31 -7.24 -6.17
CA GLN A 455 -24.04 -7.94 -6.30
C GLN A 455 -23.80 -8.93 -5.16
N ILE A 456 -22.86 -9.83 -5.39
CA ILE A 456 -22.21 -10.66 -4.39
C ILE A 456 -20.70 -10.42 -4.47
N GLN A 457 -20.03 -10.60 -3.34
CA GLN A 457 -18.58 -10.45 -3.21
C GLN A 457 -17.85 -11.76 -3.49
N TRP A 458 -16.56 -11.64 -3.81
CA TRP A 458 -15.69 -12.77 -4.16
C TRP A 458 -15.71 -13.90 -3.12
N HIS A 459 -15.75 -13.56 -1.82
CA HIS A 459 -15.75 -14.51 -0.71
C HIS A 459 -17.11 -15.22 -0.49
N GLU A 460 -18.17 -14.79 -1.15
CA GLU A 460 -19.50 -15.41 -1.06
C GLU A 460 -19.73 -16.45 -2.16
N VAL A 461 -18.95 -16.38 -3.25
CA VAL A 461 -19.19 -17.12 -4.50
C VAL A 461 -19.19 -18.63 -4.28
N ASP A 462 -18.15 -19.18 -3.65
CA ASP A 462 -17.99 -20.64 -3.51
C ASP A 462 -19.10 -21.26 -2.69
N GLN A 463 -19.47 -20.60 -1.59
CA GLN A 463 -20.55 -21.07 -0.73
C GLN A 463 -21.90 -21.04 -1.45
N ILE A 464 -22.13 -20.03 -2.30
CA ILE A 464 -23.35 -19.93 -3.13
C ILE A 464 -23.39 -21.06 -4.15
N VAL A 465 -22.29 -21.33 -4.85
CA VAL A 465 -22.21 -22.42 -5.83
C VAL A 465 -22.41 -23.77 -5.15
N GLN A 466 -21.75 -24.02 -4.02
CA GLN A 466 -21.90 -25.26 -3.24
C GLN A 466 -23.34 -25.48 -2.76
N ASN A 467 -24.08 -24.41 -2.47
CA ASN A 467 -25.49 -24.47 -2.09
C ASN A 467 -26.45 -24.60 -3.30
N GLY A 468 -25.92 -24.83 -4.51
CA GLY A 468 -26.69 -25.03 -5.73
C GLY A 468 -27.04 -23.75 -6.48
N GLY A 469 -26.41 -22.61 -6.16
CA GLY A 469 -26.61 -21.34 -6.85
C GLY A 469 -26.20 -21.42 -8.33
N TYR A 470 -27.01 -20.82 -9.21
CA TYR A 470 -26.76 -20.86 -10.66
C TYR A 470 -25.77 -19.77 -11.07
N LEU A 471 -24.48 -20.13 -11.18
CA LEU A 471 -23.42 -19.21 -11.60
C LEU A 471 -23.19 -19.26 -13.13
N LEU A 472 -23.37 -18.13 -13.79
CA LEU A 472 -23.20 -17.92 -15.22
C LEU A 472 -21.96 -17.07 -15.52
N ASP A 473 -20.95 -17.66 -16.14
CA ASP A 473 -19.79 -16.98 -16.70
C ASP A 473 -20.14 -16.47 -18.11
N VAL A 474 -20.15 -15.15 -18.29
CA VAL A 474 -20.54 -14.50 -19.55
C VAL A 474 -19.34 -14.08 -20.41
N ARG A 475 -18.15 -14.59 -20.09
CA ARG A 475 -16.96 -14.47 -20.93
C ARG A 475 -17.05 -15.34 -22.18
N GLU A 476 -16.20 -15.04 -23.15
CA GLU A 476 -15.98 -15.92 -24.29
C GLU A 476 -15.29 -17.22 -23.85
N ASN A 477 -15.56 -18.34 -24.52
CA ASN A 477 -14.98 -19.64 -24.20
C ASN A 477 -13.44 -19.62 -24.12
N VAL A 478 -12.79 -18.81 -24.98
CA VAL A 478 -11.33 -18.64 -24.98
C VAL A 478 -10.79 -18.09 -23.67
N GLU A 479 -11.51 -17.19 -23.00
CA GLU A 479 -11.05 -16.62 -21.73
C GLU A 479 -11.05 -17.66 -20.61
N ARG A 480 -12.01 -18.59 -20.63
CA ARG A 480 -12.12 -19.66 -19.63
C ARG A 480 -10.95 -20.65 -19.69
N GLU A 481 -10.22 -20.69 -20.80
CA GLU A 481 -9.02 -21.51 -20.90
C GLU A 481 -7.96 -21.10 -19.89
N PHE A 482 -7.95 -19.82 -19.48
CA PHE A 482 -7.04 -19.17 -18.54
C PHE A 482 -7.55 -19.16 -17.09
N GLY A 483 -8.66 -19.85 -16.81
CA GLY A 483 -9.22 -19.98 -15.47
C GLY A 483 -10.65 -19.45 -15.37
N TYR A 484 -11.42 -20.07 -14.48
CA TYR A 484 -12.81 -19.75 -14.22
C TYR A 484 -13.22 -20.27 -12.84
N ILE A 485 -14.31 -19.73 -12.31
CA ILE A 485 -14.85 -20.12 -11.01
C ILE A 485 -15.46 -21.51 -11.15
N GLU A 486 -15.01 -22.45 -10.32
CA GLU A 486 -15.51 -23.83 -10.36
C GLU A 486 -17.04 -23.87 -10.22
N GLY A 487 -17.70 -24.77 -10.95
CA GLY A 487 -19.16 -24.86 -11.01
C GLY A 487 -19.86 -23.82 -11.90
N SER A 488 -19.15 -22.83 -12.47
CA SER A 488 -19.76 -21.89 -13.42
C SER A 488 -20.13 -22.53 -14.77
N LEU A 489 -21.32 -22.19 -15.26
CA LEU A 489 -21.81 -22.48 -16.60
C LEU A 489 -21.44 -21.33 -17.55
N ASN A 490 -21.20 -21.60 -18.83
CA ASN A 490 -20.83 -20.55 -19.78
C ASN A 490 -21.91 -20.28 -20.82
N MET A 491 -22.21 -18.99 -20.98
CA MET A 491 -23.05 -18.43 -22.04
C MET A 491 -22.53 -17.01 -22.28
N SER A 492 -21.85 -16.78 -23.39
CA SER A 492 -21.21 -15.47 -23.61
C SER A 492 -22.24 -14.35 -23.64
N LEU A 493 -21.84 -13.13 -23.29
CA LEU A 493 -22.76 -11.97 -23.23
C LEU A 493 -23.59 -11.80 -24.52
N GLY A 494 -23.01 -12.09 -25.68
CA GLY A 494 -23.69 -12.01 -26.98
C GLY A 494 -24.81 -13.04 -27.13
N GLU A 495 -24.63 -14.23 -26.58
CA GLU A 495 -25.57 -15.35 -26.68
C GLU A 495 -26.77 -15.23 -25.74
N ILE A 496 -26.67 -14.46 -24.65
CA ILE A 496 -27.69 -14.41 -23.58
C ILE A 496 -29.08 -14.13 -24.12
N ARG A 497 -29.23 -13.23 -25.10
CA ARG A 497 -30.55 -12.85 -25.64
C ARG A 497 -31.20 -13.99 -26.42
N GLU A 498 -30.42 -14.81 -27.10
CA GLU A 498 -30.91 -15.90 -27.93
C GLU A 498 -31.15 -17.17 -27.10
N ARG A 499 -30.33 -17.38 -26.06
CA ARG A 499 -30.32 -18.58 -25.23
C ARG A 499 -30.96 -18.37 -23.86
N MET A 500 -31.64 -17.25 -23.63
CA MET A 500 -32.25 -16.90 -22.35
C MET A 500 -33.26 -17.93 -21.84
N ALA A 501 -33.90 -18.67 -22.76
CA ALA A 501 -34.85 -19.72 -22.42
C ALA A 501 -34.21 -20.92 -21.69
N GLU A 502 -32.88 -21.09 -21.78
CA GLU A 502 -32.12 -22.11 -21.06
C GLU A 502 -31.92 -21.76 -19.58
N LEU A 503 -32.12 -20.49 -19.20
CA LEU A 503 -31.82 -20.01 -17.85
C LEU A 503 -32.98 -20.25 -16.87
N PRO A 504 -32.69 -20.64 -15.62
CA PRO A 504 -33.73 -20.91 -14.63
C PRO A 504 -34.41 -19.62 -14.16
N LYS A 505 -35.74 -19.61 -14.10
CA LYS A 505 -36.54 -18.48 -13.57
C LYS A 505 -36.92 -18.60 -12.10
N ASN A 506 -36.78 -19.79 -11.52
CA ASN A 506 -37.22 -20.12 -10.16
C ASN A 506 -36.14 -19.90 -9.09
N GLN A 507 -34.96 -19.42 -9.46
CA GLN A 507 -33.85 -19.15 -8.55
C GLN A 507 -33.04 -17.93 -9.00
N PRO A 508 -32.27 -17.29 -8.10
CA PRO A 508 -31.34 -16.24 -8.48
C PRO A 508 -30.25 -16.76 -9.43
N ILE A 509 -29.93 -15.96 -10.44
CA ILE A 509 -28.78 -16.17 -11.33
C ILE A 509 -27.63 -15.29 -10.83
N TYR A 510 -26.46 -15.87 -10.64
CA TYR A 510 -25.25 -15.14 -10.32
C TYR A 510 -24.43 -15.00 -11.60
N VAL A 511 -24.02 -13.79 -11.96
CA VAL A 511 -23.31 -13.56 -13.22
C VAL A 511 -21.89 -13.12 -12.94
N SER A 512 -20.92 -13.78 -13.56
CA SER A 512 -19.51 -13.40 -13.51
C SER A 512 -18.98 -13.11 -14.91
N CYS A 513 -18.02 -12.19 -15.00
CA CYS A 513 -17.21 -12.01 -16.19
C CYS A 513 -15.75 -11.78 -15.75
N GLN A 514 -14.85 -11.28 -16.61
CA GLN A 514 -13.47 -11.05 -16.15
C GLN A 514 -13.36 -9.98 -15.04
N VAL A 515 -14.01 -8.82 -15.22
CA VAL A 515 -13.78 -7.60 -14.42
C VAL A 515 -15.08 -6.95 -13.92
N GLY A 516 -16.18 -7.71 -13.89
CA GLY A 516 -17.50 -7.22 -13.50
C GLY A 516 -18.30 -6.47 -14.58
N LEU A 517 -17.67 -5.76 -15.53
CA LEU A 517 -18.37 -4.92 -16.52
C LEU A 517 -19.37 -5.68 -17.41
N ARG A 518 -18.94 -6.78 -18.05
CA ARG A 518 -19.84 -7.59 -18.91
C ARG A 518 -20.88 -8.34 -18.09
N GLY A 519 -20.53 -8.71 -16.85
CA GLY A 519 -21.47 -9.29 -15.88
C GLY A 519 -22.59 -8.30 -15.51
N TYR A 520 -22.27 -7.03 -15.31
CA TYR A 520 -23.26 -5.95 -15.15
C TYR A 520 -24.17 -5.82 -16.37
N LEU A 521 -23.63 -5.82 -17.59
CA LEU A 521 -24.46 -5.76 -18.80
C LEU A 521 -25.43 -6.95 -18.90
N ALA A 522 -24.94 -8.16 -18.61
CA ALA A 522 -25.76 -9.36 -18.54
C ALA A 522 -26.83 -9.29 -17.44
N SER A 523 -26.49 -8.77 -16.25
CA SER A 523 -27.45 -8.61 -15.16
C SER A 523 -28.56 -7.64 -15.52
N ARG A 524 -28.26 -6.53 -16.21
CA ARG A 524 -29.29 -5.60 -16.72
C ARG A 524 -30.17 -6.23 -17.80
N ILE A 525 -29.59 -7.00 -18.73
CA ILE A 525 -30.36 -7.74 -19.73
C ILE A 525 -31.35 -8.68 -19.06
N LEU A 526 -30.88 -9.48 -18.11
CA LEU A 526 -31.69 -10.50 -17.45
C LEU A 526 -32.72 -9.89 -16.49
N LYS A 527 -32.38 -8.86 -15.70
CA LYS A 527 -33.31 -8.15 -14.81
C LYS A 527 -34.47 -7.51 -15.60
N ASN A 528 -34.17 -6.90 -16.76
CA ASN A 528 -35.21 -6.37 -17.66
C ASN A 528 -36.12 -7.44 -18.27
N ASN A 529 -35.74 -8.72 -18.21
CA ASN A 529 -36.53 -9.87 -18.68
C ASN A 529 -37.13 -10.69 -17.51
N GLY A 530 -37.18 -10.11 -16.30
CA GLY A 530 -37.87 -10.68 -15.15
C GLY A 530 -37.08 -11.76 -14.40
N PHE A 531 -35.77 -11.86 -14.61
CA PHE A 531 -34.91 -12.73 -13.80
C PHE A 531 -34.46 -12.03 -12.52
N ASN A 532 -34.30 -12.80 -11.44
CA ASN A 532 -33.59 -12.35 -10.25
C ASN A 532 -32.09 -12.60 -10.48
N VAL A 533 -31.27 -11.54 -10.41
CA VAL A 533 -29.87 -11.61 -10.83
C VAL A 533 -28.97 -10.80 -9.93
N LYS A 534 -27.82 -11.37 -9.58
CA LYS A 534 -26.74 -10.67 -8.89
C LYS A 534 -25.44 -10.78 -9.67
N ASN A 535 -24.68 -9.69 -9.74
CA ASN A 535 -23.37 -9.68 -10.38
C ASN A 535 -22.27 -10.08 -9.37
N VAL A 536 -21.26 -10.82 -9.82
CA VAL A 536 -20.03 -11.03 -9.03
C VAL A 536 -19.17 -9.78 -9.16
N ASP A 537 -19.04 -9.03 -8.06
CA ASP A 537 -18.23 -7.80 -8.02
C ASP A 537 -16.77 -8.08 -8.40
N GLY A 538 -16.18 -7.21 -9.22
CA GLY A 538 -14.83 -7.36 -9.74
C GLY A 538 -14.57 -8.56 -10.67
N GLY A 539 -15.53 -9.48 -10.82
CA GLY A 539 -15.45 -10.67 -11.68
C GLY A 539 -14.33 -11.66 -11.29
N TRP A 540 -13.96 -12.51 -12.25
CA TRP A 540 -12.87 -13.49 -12.12
C TRP A 540 -11.56 -12.87 -11.63
N LYS A 541 -11.22 -11.66 -12.08
CA LYS A 541 -9.95 -11.02 -11.75
C LYS A 541 -9.84 -10.69 -10.26
N THR A 542 -10.90 -10.15 -9.64
CA THR A 542 -10.91 -9.94 -8.18
C THR A 542 -10.97 -11.27 -7.44
N TYR A 543 -11.81 -12.20 -7.88
CA TYR A 543 -11.92 -13.53 -7.28
C TYR A 543 -10.56 -14.26 -7.24
N SER A 544 -9.90 -14.43 -8.37
CA SER A 544 -8.63 -15.16 -8.45
C SER A 544 -7.50 -14.45 -7.69
N SER A 545 -7.52 -13.12 -7.65
CA SER A 545 -6.56 -12.33 -6.86
C SER A 545 -6.65 -12.62 -5.37
N ALA A 546 -7.85 -12.87 -4.84
CA ALA A 546 -8.05 -13.19 -3.43
C ALA A 546 -7.50 -14.57 -3.03
N PHE A 547 -7.38 -15.50 -3.98
CA PHE A 547 -6.92 -16.88 -3.76
C PHE A 547 -5.52 -17.17 -4.34
N ALA A 548 -4.80 -16.15 -4.78
CA ALA A 548 -3.53 -16.30 -5.47
C ALA A 548 -2.44 -17.03 -4.64
N ASP A 549 -2.51 -16.97 -3.31
CA ASP A 549 -1.59 -17.71 -2.44
C ASP A 549 -1.94 -19.19 -2.28
N THR A 550 -3.23 -19.51 -2.24
CA THR A 550 -3.75 -20.88 -2.05
C THR A 550 -3.53 -21.72 -3.30
N GLU A 551 -3.80 -21.16 -4.49
CA GLU A 551 -3.56 -21.85 -5.76
C GLU A 551 -2.07 -22.05 -6.08
N MET A 552 -1.18 -21.16 -5.61
CA MET A 552 0.26 -21.35 -5.77
C MET A 552 0.79 -22.43 -4.82
N ALA A 553 0.29 -22.51 -3.58
CA ALA A 553 0.70 -23.52 -2.61
C ALA A 553 0.45 -24.95 -3.10
N GLU A 554 -0.75 -25.21 -3.65
CA GLU A 554 -1.10 -26.51 -4.26
C GLU A 554 -0.25 -26.84 -5.51
N ARG A 555 0.23 -25.82 -6.23
CA ARG A 555 1.13 -26.01 -7.38
C ARG A 555 2.56 -26.37 -6.97
N THR A 556 3.03 -25.91 -5.80
CA THR A 556 4.37 -26.23 -5.27
C THR A 556 4.48 -27.66 -4.74
N GLU A 557 3.42 -28.25 -4.17
CA GLU A 557 3.45 -29.66 -3.73
C GLU A 557 3.50 -30.65 -4.91
N GLY A 558 3.14 -30.21 -6.13
CA GLY A 558 3.21 -30.99 -7.36
C GLY A 558 4.44 -30.75 -8.24
N SER A 559 5.36 -29.86 -7.87
CA SER A 559 6.55 -29.57 -8.69
C SER A 559 7.82 -29.35 -7.86
N SER A 560 8.39 -30.44 -7.36
CA SER A 560 9.84 -30.51 -7.12
C SER A 560 10.57 -30.59 -8.46
N GLN A 561 10.61 -29.49 -9.21
CA GLN A 561 11.51 -29.34 -10.35
C GLN A 561 12.13 -27.95 -10.32
N THR A 562 13.39 -27.95 -9.86
CA THR A 562 14.51 -27.08 -10.27
C THR A 562 14.15 -25.83 -11.06
N ASN A 563 14.57 -24.68 -10.52
CA ASN A 563 14.85 -23.47 -11.29
C ASN A 563 15.62 -23.84 -12.57
N GLU A 564 14.94 -23.93 -13.70
CA GLU A 564 15.62 -24.00 -14.99
C GLU A 564 16.18 -22.60 -15.27
N GLU A 565 17.49 -22.56 -15.32
CA GLU A 565 18.28 -21.43 -15.77
C GLU A 565 17.76 -20.90 -17.11
N ILE A 566 17.76 -19.57 -17.23
CA ILE A 566 17.54 -18.82 -18.47
C ILE A 566 18.57 -19.33 -19.50
N ARG A 567 18.14 -20.11 -20.49
CA ARG A 567 18.98 -20.46 -21.63
C ARG A 567 19.03 -19.30 -22.61
N GLU A 568 20.06 -18.47 -22.49
CA GLU A 568 20.56 -17.67 -23.61
C GLU A 568 21.37 -18.59 -24.53
N ASP A 569 20.78 -19.00 -25.68
CA ASP A 569 21.43 -19.39 -26.96
C ASP A 569 20.62 -20.41 -27.78
N GLU A 570 19.35 -20.14 -28.08
CA GLU A 570 18.71 -20.71 -29.27
C GLU A 570 18.23 -19.59 -30.18
N SER A 571 18.88 -19.41 -31.33
CA SER A 571 18.37 -18.53 -32.38
C SER A 571 17.13 -19.18 -33.01
N PHE A 572 15.95 -18.63 -32.74
CA PHE A 572 14.70 -19.02 -33.39
C PHE A 572 14.19 -17.89 -34.28
N GLN A 573 13.59 -18.25 -35.42
CA GLN A 573 12.96 -17.30 -36.32
C GLN A 573 11.57 -16.94 -35.80
N ILE A 574 11.20 -15.65 -35.88
CA ILE A 574 9.87 -15.16 -35.54
C ILE A 574 8.99 -15.21 -36.79
N ASP A 575 7.94 -16.02 -36.77
CA ASP A 575 7.01 -16.16 -37.89
C ASP A 575 5.92 -15.08 -37.90
N THR A 576 5.49 -14.62 -36.72
CA THR A 576 4.46 -13.59 -36.59
C THR A 576 4.70 -12.74 -35.35
N VAL A 577 4.48 -11.43 -35.48
CA VAL A 577 4.49 -10.48 -34.34
C VAL A 577 3.05 -10.02 -34.10
N LEU A 578 2.60 -10.11 -32.86
CA LEU A 578 1.27 -9.73 -32.43
C LEU A 578 1.35 -8.72 -31.28
N ASP A 579 1.05 -7.46 -31.58
CA ASP A 579 0.96 -6.41 -30.57
C ASP A 579 -0.48 -6.30 -30.01
N VAL A 580 -0.61 -6.60 -28.73
CA VAL A 580 -1.84 -6.48 -27.94
C VAL A 580 -1.72 -5.44 -26.83
N SER A 581 -0.71 -4.57 -26.89
CA SER A 581 -0.48 -3.50 -25.93
C SER A 581 -1.67 -2.53 -25.86
N GLY A 582 -2.00 -2.08 -24.65
CA GLY A 582 -3.12 -1.16 -24.38
C GLY A 582 -4.52 -1.78 -24.49
N LEU A 583 -4.64 -2.97 -25.04
CA LEU A 583 -5.92 -3.69 -25.12
C LEU A 583 -6.35 -4.16 -23.73
N THR A 584 -7.64 -3.97 -23.42
CA THR A 584 -8.24 -4.45 -22.17
C THR A 584 -8.86 -5.83 -22.35
N CYS A 585 -9.05 -6.53 -21.22
CA CYS A 585 -9.80 -7.77 -21.21
C CYS A 585 -11.13 -7.65 -22.00
N PRO A 586 -11.44 -8.60 -22.90
CA PRO A 586 -10.74 -9.87 -23.14
C PRO A 586 -9.73 -9.86 -24.30
N MET A 587 -9.50 -8.70 -24.91
CA MET A 587 -8.88 -8.61 -26.22
C MET A 587 -7.45 -9.16 -26.32
N PRO A 588 -6.55 -8.99 -25.32
CA PRO A 588 -5.21 -9.59 -25.39
C PRO A 588 -5.24 -11.11 -25.56
N ILE A 589 -6.04 -11.80 -24.75
CA ILE A 589 -6.19 -13.25 -24.77
C ILE A 589 -6.84 -13.73 -26.08
N VAL A 590 -7.91 -13.05 -26.51
CA VAL A 590 -8.61 -13.39 -27.76
C VAL A 590 -7.68 -13.28 -28.96
N LYS A 591 -6.92 -12.17 -29.06
CA LYS A 591 -5.97 -11.95 -30.15
C LYS A 591 -4.82 -12.94 -30.12
N LEU A 592 -4.28 -13.27 -28.94
CA LEU A 592 -3.24 -14.27 -28.78
C LEU A 592 -3.69 -15.62 -29.38
N LYS A 593 -4.88 -16.10 -29.00
CA LYS A 593 -5.40 -17.37 -29.53
C LYS A 593 -5.57 -17.31 -31.05
N GLN A 594 -6.17 -16.23 -31.57
CA GLN A 594 -6.34 -16.04 -33.01
C GLN A 594 -4.99 -16.04 -33.76
N GLY A 595 -3.96 -15.39 -33.21
CA GLY A 595 -2.61 -15.40 -33.77
C GLY A 595 -1.99 -16.81 -33.73
N MET A 596 -2.14 -17.52 -32.61
CA MET A 596 -1.64 -18.90 -32.47
C MET A 596 -2.37 -19.88 -33.40
N ASP A 597 -3.68 -19.71 -33.64
CA ASP A 597 -4.46 -20.57 -34.53
C ASP A 597 -4.01 -20.44 -36.00
N GLN A 598 -3.50 -19.27 -36.39
CA GLN A 598 -2.99 -19.01 -37.75
C GLN A 598 -1.60 -19.61 -38.03
N LEU A 599 -0.86 -20.00 -36.99
CA LEU A 599 0.48 -20.58 -37.15
C LEU A 599 0.43 -22.08 -37.49
N GLU A 600 1.43 -22.56 -38.22
CA GLU A 600 1.74 -23.98 -38.39
C GLU A 600 2.51 -24.53 -37.18
N SER A 601 2.55 -25.86 -37.04
CA SER A 601 3.32 -26.52 -35.97
C SER A 601 4.78 -26.10 -36.03
N LYS A 602 5.38 -25.85 -34.85
CA LYS A 602 6.76 -25.36 -34.64
C LYS A 602 7.03 -23.89 -35.00
N GLN A 603 6.08 -23.17 -35.58
CA GLN A 603 6.23 -21.71 -35.80
C GLN A 603 6.17 -20.93 -34.49
N VAL A 604 6.78 -19.75 -34.47
CA VAL A 604 6.95 -18.90 -33.28
C VAL A 604 6.22 -17.56 -33.43
N LEU A 605 5.36 -17.25 -32.45
CA LEU A 605 4.69 -15.96 -32.29
C LEU A 605 5.43 -15.09 -31.29
N GLU A 606 5.79 -13.85 -31.65
CA GLU A 606 6.17 -12.80 -30.70
C GLU A 606 4.89 -12.06 -30.25
N LEU A 607 4.48 -12.22 -29.00
CA LEU A 607 3.38 -11.47 -28.39
C LEU A 607 3.94 -10.26 -27.64
N GLN A 608 3.44 -9.06 -27.90
CA GLN A 608 3.76 -7.85 -27.13
C GLN A 608 2.53 -7.40 -26.33
N ALA A 609 2.65 -7.29 -25.00
CA ALA A 609 1.54 -6.94 -24.12
C ALA A 609 1.96 -5.99 -22.98
N THR A 610 1.08 -5.07 -22.58
CA THR A 610 1.27 -4.20 -21.40
C THR A 610 0.50 -4.68 -20.16
N ASP A 611 -0.36 -5.69 -20.32
CA ASP A 611 -1.09 -6.32 -19.22
C ASP A 611 -0.28 -7.50 -18.63
N ARG A 612 0.22 -7.34 -17.40
CA ARG A 612 0.91 -8.40 -16.67
C ARG A 612 0.01 -9.57 -16.26
N GLY A 613 -1.31 -9.48 -16.39
CA GLY A 613 -2.18 -10.66 -16.29
C GLY A 613 -1.79 -11.75 -17.31
N VAL A 614 -1.20 -11.35 -18.45
CA VAL A 614 -0.61 -12.30 -19.40
C VAL A 614 0.54 -13.09 -18.77
N LEU A 615 1.35 -12.53 -17.85
CA LEU A 615 2.42 -13.29 -17.17
C LEU A 615 1.90 -14.37 -16.22
N SER A 616 0.77 -14.15 -15.54
CA SER A 616 0.16 -15.18 -14.69
C SER A 616 -0.56 -16.24 -15.52
N ASP A 617 -1.25 -15.79 -16.58
CA ASP A 617 -2.22 -16.60 -17.30
C ASP A 617 -1.55 -17.41 -18.43
N LEU A 618 -0.54 -16.84 -19.10
CA LEU A 618 0.10 -17.43 -20.28
C LEU A 618 0.88 -18.70 -19.99
N PRO A 619 1.74 -18.82 -18.96
CA PRO A 619 2.49 -20.05 -18.71
C PRO A 619 1.58 -21.24 -18.40
N ALA A 620 0.52 -21.01 -17.62
CA ALA A 620 -0.50 -22.01 -17.32
C ALA A 620 -1.24 -22.45 -18.58
N TRP A 621 -1.63 -21.49 -19.42
CA TRP A 621 -2.29 -21.77 -20.69
C TRP A 621 -1.39 -22.53 -21.66
N THR A 622 -0.16 -22.07 -21.91
CA THR A 622 0.77 -22.75 -22.82
C THR A 622 1.04 -24.19 -22.39
N LYS A 623 1.20 -24.43 -21.08
CA LYS A 623 1.35 -25.79 -20.53
C LYS A 623 0.10 -26.65 -20.77
N LYS A 624 -1.09 -26.10 -20.55
CA LYS A 624 -2.38 -26.79 -20.75
C LYS A 624 -2.64 -27.13 -22.22
N VAL A 625 -2.35 -26.22 -23.14
CA VAL A 625 -2.58 -26.44 -24.58
C VAL A 625 -1.40 -27.15 -25.27
N GLY A 626 -0.25 -27.27 -24.60
CA GLY A 626 0.96 -27.94 -25.07
C GLY A 626 1.92 -27.06 -25.88
N HIS A 627 1.73 -25.74 -25.91
CA HIS A 627 2.67 -24.79 -26.52
C HIS A 627 3.89 -24.56 -25.62
N GLN A 628 5.00 -24.11 -26.20
CA GLN A 628 6.23 -23.84 -25.47
C GLN A 628 6.57 -22.35 -25.50
N ILE A 629 6.84 -21.75 -24.34
CA ILE A 629 7.41 -20.40 -24.26
C ILE A 629 8.92 -20.54 -24.42
N LEU A 630 9.48 -19.95 -25.46
CA LEU A 630 10.92 -19.99 -25.78
C LEU A 630 11.69 -18.89 -25.05
N LYS A 631 11.10 -17.69 -24.97
CA LYS A 631 11.72 -16.51 -24.36
C LYS A 631 10.63 -15.62 -23.79
N THR A 632 10.95 -14.93 -22.70
CA THR A 632 10.20 -13.80 -22.18
C THR A 632 11.17 -12.65 -21.96
N GLU A 633 10.82 -11.46 -22.43
CA GLU A 633 11.65 -10.26 -22.28
C GLU A 633 10.77 -9.08 -21.90
N GLN A 634 11.27 -8.21 -21.05
CA GLN A 634 10.58 -6.97 -20.71
C GLN A 634 11.36 -5.76 -21.21
N VAL A 635 10.67 -4.91 -21.97
CA VAL A 635 11.22 -3.65 -22.49
C VAL A 635 10.28 -2.52 -22.06
N GLY A 636 10.68 -1.79 -21.01
CA GLY A 636 9.84 -0.74 -20.41
C GLY A 636 8.54 -1.30 -19.82
N SER A 637 7.40 -0.76 -20.26
CA SER A 637 6.05 -1.20 -19.86
C SER A 637 5.53 -2.39 -20.67
N THR A 638 6.21 -2.76 -21.76
CA THR A 638 5.82 -3.85 -22.66
C THR A 638 6.57 -5.13 -22.33
N ILE A 639 5.82 -6.24 -22.27
CA ILE A 639 6.36 -7.59 -22.11
C ILE A 639 6.21 -8.32 -23.43
N LYS A 640 7.29 -8.99 -23.82
CA LYS A 640 7.39 -9.79 -25.03
C LYS A 640 7.48 -11.26 -24.67
N PHE A 641 6.67 -12.09 -25.32
CA PHE A 641 6.75 -13.54 -25.22
C PHE A 641 6.99 -14.13 -26.61
N TRP A 642 7.89 -15.11 -26.71
CA TRP A 642 8.08 -15.89 -27.92
C TRP A 642 7.51 -17.27 -27.69
N ILE A 643 6.39 -17.58 -28.36
CA ILE A 643 5.59 -18.77 -28.11
C ILE A 643 5.67 -19.66 -29.33
N LYS A 644 6.20 -20.87 -29.17
CA LYS A 644 6.27 -21.90 -30.19
C LYS A 644 5.00 -22.74 -30.19
N LYS A 645 4.33 -22.82 -31.34
CA LYS A 645 3.17 -23.71 -31.53
C LYS A 645 3.63 -25.16 -31.51
N LYS A 646 2.80 -25.99 -30.87
CA LYS A 646 3.05 -27.43 -30.72
C LYS A 646 3.04 -28.16 -32.06
#